data_AF-A0A925X1M3-F1
#
_entry.id   AF-A0A925X1M3-F1
#
_cell.length_a   1.000
_cell.length_b   1.000
_cell.length_c   1.000
_cell.angle_alpha   90.00
_cell.angle_beta   90.00
_cell.angle_gamma   90.00
#
_symmetry.space_group_name_H-M   'P 1'
#
loop_
_entity.id
_entity.type
_entity.pdbx_description
1 polymer ?
#
loop_
_entity_poly.entity_id
_entity_poly.type
_entity_poly.pdbx_seq_one_letter_code
_entity_poly.pdbx_strand_id
1 'polypeptide(L)'
;MFEALESRQLMSYSAGDLDPTFGVGGKVSTDIGGPSKSVATSVVVQADGKLVVAGTRDYRYVVTRYNGNGTLDNSFGAGGTATVGLAGIGDPSVVVDSAGRIVVAGTEQTGGNIDMAVSRLNTNGTVDTTFGGGDGTALIDYGGTEIGSDVAIDASNRIVVAGIAYNNFAVARLNEDGTLDSSFAGAGRTGVDFGTEFDRAYSVAIDQDGRIVITGVTGNELAVACLDTGGIPDANFSGDGLASFDFGASWDSGDSVAIDSSNRIVIGGMMQNEFSVIRVGTDGTLDSSFSGDGRASVSFTPDFSGNLVPRASIAIGPSGRISLTGNSATEYYAADFIAARFNSDGSPDSTFNFGGTTTTDFNGEFDSSYAVAVDSSGRTIVVGSTSSSFSEMRDSRIAIARFDARGDLDHLFINGGKTTTVLAGPSNDEGQATLIQSDGKILVAGNRTSGNTTLDLAITRYNTDGSLDATFGVGGKATFGFTQGYNASMALDLSGRILIEYSASDGGGGLNFAVTRLNTNGSVDTTFGTNGTVTIDFGAYDGSNAVAVDRNGRIVIAGDSIVGQAHNFAVARLNSNGTLDTSFSDDGKATLSLGQWNAGASALAIDSQNRIVLAGTSDGDFAVVRYNTNGTLDNSFSGDGINLIDFGNNGDQATAVAIYGNDRIVISGGAVTSVYEYELARLNADGSLDTGFSGDGKLTGTGLGLLPGRSVAVDSVGRIAMAGSFGNYSMAALRFTADGNLDNSFSGDGIAAVDFGSFFSVGSFVAFDSQDRVVVGGYSSGNDRDFALARLRGDASRITVTPSTTLTTTEAGAAESFSVVLNTQPTSNVTVAMSTSDATEGVINKSSLVFTPANWKTPQTVTITGQDDTIYDGNIAYTIVTSAATSADADYSGTNAADVSVTNTDNETKPVLAPDPTDPTKTALVVNGTSANDIVSVVASGSQYQVIIKQGSTTIFNQKFNKPTGRLIVNALEGNDLIVIDPAISSSQLLYAGAGNDIVYTSNGAAVVLGGDGNDAMYAGNSRDILIGGLGTDVLLGADGDDILIGGTTTFDAFNTANQIGLSKILAEWTSNADYTTRVNRLGGASGGVNGSYFLKAGTTLNDDNAKDSLLGGDGQDWFFAKSTGASADVTDKKSNETAMTL
;
A
#
# COMPACT_ATOMS: atom_id res chain seq x y z
N MET A 1 -60.17 12.20 0.26
CA MET A 1 -59.66 11.32 1.33
C MET A 1 -59.42 9.95 0.70
N PHE A 2 -58.30 9.67 0.03
CA PHE A 2 -56.95 10.26 0.06
C PHE A 2 -56.18 10.16 1.38
N GLU A 3 -54.92 9.70 1.22
CA GLU A 3 -53.77 9.63 2.15
C GLU A 3 -53.82 8.60 3.30
N ALA A 4 -52.78 7.77 3.55
CA ALA A 4 -51.46 7.67 2.89
C ALA A 4 -50.84 6.24 2.90
N LEU A 5 -50.10 5.96 1.83
CA LEU A 5 -49.09 4.93 1.53
C LEU A 5 -48.06 5.67 0.62
N GLU A 6 -46.75 5.40 0.52
CA GLU A 6 -46.00 4.14 0.56
C GLU A 6 -44.59 4.26 1.22
N SER A 7 -43.86 3.15 1.17
CA SER A 7 -42.55 2.82 1.73
C SER A 7 -41.32 3.61 1.23
N ARG A 8 -40.34 3.83 2.13
CA ARG A 8 -38.91 3.90 1.76
C ARG A 8 -38.25 2.53 1.99
N GLN A 9 -37.61 2.02 0.95
CA GLN A 9 -36.94 0.73 0.89
C GLN A 9 -35.52 0.84 1.49
N LEU A 10 -35.16 -0.07 2.39
CA LEU A 10 -33.80 -0.17 2.96
C LEU A 10 -32.93 -1.03 2.03
N MET A 11 -31.92 -0.42 1.40
CA MET A 11 -30.89 -1.15 0.65
C MET A 11 -29.71 -1.51 1.56
N SER A 12 -29.05 -2.63 1.25
CA SER A 12 -27.74 -3.01 1.80
C SER A 12 -26.62 -2.41 0.94
N TYR A 13 -25.51 -2.00 1.54
CA TYR A 13 -24.45 -1.26 0.85
C TYR A 13 -23.09 -2.02 0.87
N SER A 14 -22.81 -2.66 -0.26
CA SER A 14 -21.67 -3.51 -0.66
C SER A 14 -20.39 -2.72 -0.88
N ALA A 15 -19.22 -3.37 -0.95
CA ALA A 15 -18.08 -2.92 -1.73
C ALA A 15 -18.59 -2.33 -3.06
N GLY A 16 -18.72 -1.01 -3.15
CA GLY A 16 -19.43 -0.37 -4.25
C GLY A 16 -20.80 0.29 -4.03
N ASP A 17 -21.26 0.55 -2.80
CA ASP A 17 -22.38 1.47 -2.56
C ASP A 17 -22.22 2.42 -1.32
N LEU A 18 -23.27 3.24 -1.08
CA LEU A 18 -23.44 4.29 -0.04
C LEU A 18 -22.87 3.97 1.34
N ASP A 19 -21.99 4.83 1.85
CA ASP A 19 -22.06 5.23 3.25
C ASP A 19 -23.07 6.36 3.35
N PRO A 20 -23.58 6.63 4.55
CA PRO A 20 -24.27 7.89 4.80
C PRO A 20 -23.51 8.75 5.83
N THR A 21 -22.25 9.20 5.58
CA THR A 21 -21.39 9.78 6.66
C THR A 21 -20.59 11.11 6.48
N PHE A 22 -21.03 12.11 5.70
CA PHE A 22 -20.81 13.58 5.65
C PHE A 22 -21.81 14.26 4.63
N GLY A 23 -22.22 13.69 3.50
CA GLY A 23 -23.14 14.34 2.52
C GLY A 23 -24.64 14.47 2.91
N VAL A 24 -25.54 14.27 1.93
CA VAL A 24 -27.00 13.93 1.96
C VAL A 24 -27.27 13.22 0.61
N GLY A 25 -26.49 12.20 0.30
CA GLY A 25 -26.81 11.27 -0.78
C GLY A 25 -26.64 11.75 -2.23
N GLY A 26 -26.06 12.93 -2.54
CA GLY A 26 -26.39 13.57 -3.83
C GLY A 26 -25.51 14.62 -4.54
N LYS A 27 -26.03 15.28 -5.59
CA LYS A 27 -27.31 16.01 -5.74
C LYS A 27 -27.21 17.43 -5.09
N VAL A 28 -26.94 18.54 -5.82
CA VAL A 28 -26.54 19.91 -5.31
C VAL A 28 -27.38 21.13 -5.83
N SER A 29 -26.76 22.24 -6.29
CA SER A 29 -27.22 23.62 -6.59
C SER A 29 -27.22 24.68 -5.46
N THR A 30 -26.59 25.84 -5.77
CA THR A 30 -25.88 26.81 -4.87
C THR A 30 -26.64 28.10 -4.40
N ASP A 31 -25.90 29.21 -4.06
CA ASP A 31 -26.25 30.68 -4.11
C ASP A 31 -25.29 31.59 -3.24
N ILE A 32 -24.93 32.86 -3.63
CA ILE A 32 -24.81 34.19 -2.89
C ILE A 32 -24.57 35.46 -3.80
N GLY A 33 -23.36 36.07 -3.95
CA GLY A 33 -23.17 37.49 -4.43
C GLY A 33 -21.82 37.94 -5.12
N GLY A 34 -21.80 38.26 -6.44
CA GLY A 34 -20.64 38.49 -7.35
C GLY A 34 -21.03 38.80 -8.85
N PRO A 35 -20.12 38.68 -9.88
CA PRO A 35 -20.55 38.91 -11.30
C PRO A 35 -20.08 38.10 -12.61
N SER A 36 -19.15 37.10 -12.72
CA SER A 36 -19.01 35.98 -13.77
C SER A 36 -17.90 34.91 -13.39
N LYS A 37 -17.12 34.18 -14.23
CA LYS A 37 -16.55 32.79 -13.97
C LYS A 37 -15.54 32.34 -12.88
N SER A 38 -15.91 31.45 -11.96
CA SER A 38 -14.96 30.60 -11.21
C SER A 38 -14.48 29.38 -11.98
N VAL A 39 -13.38 28.77 -11.50
CA VAL A 39 -12.45 27.86 -12.20
C VAL A 39 -11.45 27.26 -11.16
N ALA A 40 -11.95 26.81 -9.99
CA ALA A 40 -11.25 26.72 -8.68
C ALA A 40 -9.99 25.88 -8.55
N THR A 41 -9.33 25.87 -7.36
CA THR A 41 -8.09 25.12 -7.14
C THR A 41 -7.59 24.28 -5.92
N SER A 42 -7.74 24.44 -4.54
CA SER A 42 -7.16 23.53 -3.43
C SER A 42 -6.33 23.94 -2.11
N VAL A 43 -5.26 23.23 -1.63
CA VAL A 43 -5.03 22.64 -0.24
C VAL A 43 -3.66 22.15 0.38
N VAL A 44 -3.60 21.64 1.66
CA VAL A 44 -3.19 20.21 1.96
C VAL A 44 -3.43 19.56 3.37
N VAL A 45 -3.37 18.21 3.41
CA VAL A 45 -3.07 17.31 4.56
C VAL A 45 -2.22 17.92 5.66
N GLN A 46 -2.54 17.62 6.91
CA GLN A 46 -1.67 17.80 8.08
C GLN A 46 -2.39 17.31 9.35
N ALA A 47 -1.92 17.68 10.55
CA ALA A 47 -2.68 17.55 11.78
C ALA A 47 -4.00 18.35 11.78
N ASP A 48 -3.99 19.68 11.59
CA ASP A 48 -5.03 20.57 12.11
C ASP A 48 -6.35 20.69 11.30
N GLY A 49 -6.48 20.00 10.19
CA GLY A 49 -7.63 20.09 9.29
C GLY A 49 -7.85 21.40 8.49
N LYS A 50 -7.53 22.60 9.01
CA LYS A 50 -8.46 23.75 8.83
C LYS A 50 -8.20 24.73 7.68
N LEU A 51 -7.04 24.62 7.03
CA LEU A 51 -6.83 24.89 5.60
C LEU A 51 -7.09 26.31 5.03
N VAL A 52 -6.56 26.58 3.83
CA VAL A 52 -7.19 27.48 2.82
C VAL A 52 -7.88 26.62 1.76
N VAL A 53 -7.92 26.97 0.45
CA VAL A 53 -9.01 26.60 -0.50
C VAL A 53 -8.92 27.05 -2.00
N ALA A 54 -7.75 27.26 -2.61
CA ALA A 54 -7.57 28.33 -3.62
C ALA A 54 -8.24 28.22 -5.01
N GLY A 55 -7.92 29.17 -5.90
CA GLY A 55 -8.56 29.56 -7.17
C GLY A 55 -9.20 30.99 -7.18
N THR A 56 -9.21 31.73 -8.31
CA THR A 56 -9.49 33.18 -8.62
C THR A 56 -10.91 33.92 -8.35
N ARG A 57 -11.40 35.02 -9.01
CA ARG A 57 -12.65 35.88 -8.69
C ARG A 57 -13.24 37.11 -9.56
N ASP A 58 -12.71 37.66 -10.69
CA ASP A 58 -12.48 39.13 -11.10
C ASP A 58 -11.01 39.77 -11.51
N TYR A 59 -10.07 39.17 -12.32
CA TYR A 59 -8.66 39.30 -12.93
C TYR A 59 -7.48 39.50 -11.98
N ARG A 60 -7.42 38.64 -10.95
CA ARG A 60 -7.07 39.04 -9.61
C ARG A 60 -7.11 37.91 -8.56
N TYR A 61 -7.01 38.29 -7.25
CA TYR A 61 -7.02 37.39 -6.08
C TYR A 61 -8.01 37.85 -4.92
N VAL A 62 -8.63 36.99 -4.05
CA VAL A 62 -9.31 37.10 -2.70
C VAL A 62 -9.33 35.78 -1.90
N VAL A 63 -9.70 35.78 -0.59
CA VAL A 63 -9.72 34.56 0.26
C VAL A 63 -10.92 34.39 1.24
N THR A 64 -11.18 33.15 1.78
CA THR A 64 -12.30 32.68 2.66
C THR A 64 -11.83 31.49 3.59
N ARG A 65 -12.58 31.09 4.63
CA ARG A 65 -12.44 29.85 5.47
C ARG A 65 -13.78 29.67 6.24
N TYR A 66 -14.24 28.55 6.83
CA TYR A 66 -13.83 27.11 7.02
C TYR A 66 -13.17 26.84 8.38
N ASN A 67 -12.41 25.75 8.51
CA ASN A 67 -12.66 24.66 9.47
C ASN A 67 -13.54 23.54 8.88
N GLY A 68 -14.59 23.11 9.56
CA GLY A 68 -15.12 21.75 9.51
C GLY A 68 -15.40 21.24 10.94
N ASN A 69 -16.50 20.56 11.21
CA ASN A 69 -17.44 19.99 10.26
C ASN A 69 -18.49 20.95 9.64
N GLY A 70 -18.32 22.29 9.61
CA GLY A 70 -18.79 23.18 8.52
C GLY A 70 -19.85 24.33 8.66
N THR A 71 -20.19 24.97 9.79
CA THR A 71 -21.24 26.05 10.01
C THR A 71 -20.72 27.53 10.09
N LEU A 72 -20.82 28.39 9.03
CA LEU A 72 -20.27 29.78 8.74
C LEU A 72 -19.35 30.52 9.76
N ASP A 73 -19.21 31.86 9.72
CA ASP A 73 -17.87 32.46 9.87
C ASP A 73 -17.64 33.89 10.46
N ASN A 74 -16.63 34.05 11.37
CA ASN A 74 -16.05 35.29 11.99
C ASN A 74 -14.54 35.27 12.54
N SER A 75 -13.47 34.76 11.85
CA SER A 75 -12.02 34.80 12.27
C SER A 75 -10.82 34.77 11.23
N PHE A 76 -10.56 33.80 10.30
CA PHE A 76 -9.61 33.96 9.14
C PHE A 76 -10.09 35.17 8.33
N GLY A 77 -9.24 35.88 7.59
CA GLY A 77 -9.66 36.99 6.72
C GLY A 77 -10.44 38.09 7.46
N ALA A 78 -9.74 38.98 8.16
CA ALA A 78 -10.30 39.85 9.19
C ALA A 78 -9.87 41.31 9.00
N GLY A 79 -10.69 42.19 8.42
CA GLY A 79 -12.02 41.94 7.86
C GLY A 79 -12.46 43.08 6.93
N GLY A 80 -12.79 42.87 5.65
CA GLY A 80 -12.75 41.58 4.93
C GLY A 80 -11.36 40.97 4.87
N THR A 81 -10.34 41.75 4.51
CA THR A 81 -8.93 41.54 4.91
C THR A 81 -8.21 40.35 4.22
N ALA A 82 -8.87 39.25 3.85
CA ALA A 82 -8.25 38.18 3.06
C ALA A 82 -8.10 38.72 1.63
N THR A 83 -6.98 39.45 1.50
CA THR A 83 -6.50 40.47 0.54
C THR A 83 -4.96 40.44 0.53
N VAL A 84 -4.32 40.65 -0.64
CA VAL A 84 -2.92 41.07 -0.94
C VAL A 84 -2.94 41.82 -2.30
N GLY A 85 -1.88 41.82 -3.11
CA GLY A 85 -1.76 42.67 -4.30
C GLY A 85 -0.62 42.33 -5.27
N LEU A 86 -0.72 41.20 -5.97
CA LEU A 86 -0.07 41.01 -7.26
C LEU A 86 -1.01 41.60 -8.37
N ALA A 87 -1.12 41.05 -9.59
CA ALA A 87 -2.16 41.34 -10.61
C ALA A 87 -2.65 40.25 -11.73
N GLY A 88 -3.72 39.36 -11.67
CA GLY A 88 -3.83 38.14 -12.60
C GLY A 88 -5.01 37.56 -13.53
N ILE A 89 -4.92 36.42 -14.29
CA ILE A 89 -6.02 35.75 -15.15
C ILE A 89 -6.14 34.18 -15.25
N GLY A 90 -5.35 33.33 -14.62
CA GLY A 90 -5.53 31.86 -14.62
C GLY A 90 -5.40 31.28 -13.21
N ASP A 91 -5.54 29.98 -13.04
CA ASP A 91 -6.27 29.40 -11.90
C ASP A 91 -5.36 28.64 -10.88
N PRO A 92 -5.07 29.08 -9.61
CA PRO A 92 -3.94 28.55 -8.75
C PRO A 92 -4.06 28.53 -7.17
N SER A 93 -3.21 27.95 -6.25
CA SER A 93 -2.29 26.76 -6.18
C SER A 93 -1.79 26.25 -4.74
N VAL A 94 -2.53 26.33 -3.60
CA VAL A 94 -2.07 26.36 -2.18
C VAL A 94 -1.67 25.06 -1.38
N VAL A 95 -0.36 24.72 -1.09
CA VAL A 95 0.29 23.51 -0.40
C VAL A 95 1.06 23.55 0.97
N VAL A 96 1.02 22.50 1.82
CA VAL A 96 1.47 22.43 3.27
C VAL A 96 2.93 22.07 3.69
N ASP A 97 3.34 22.69 4.82
CA ASP A 97 4.29 22.47 5.95
C ASP A 97 3.93 21.80 7.30
N SER A 98 4.66 22.18 8.36
CA SER A 98 4.62 21.65 9.72
C SER A 98 4.56 22.70 10.86
N ALA A 99 4.40 24.00 10.57
CA ALA A 99 3.93 25.00 11.55
C ALA A 99 3.21 26.21 10.93
N GLY A 100 2.00 26.00 10.40
CA GLY A 100 1.02 27.05 10.05
C GLY A 100 1.16 27.98 8.82
N ARG A 101 2.35 28.35 8.31
CA ARG A 101 2.55 29.36 7.21
C ARG A 101 1.96 29.09 5.79
N ILE A 102 0.63 29.29 5.60
CA ILE A 102 -0.21 29.30 4.34
C ILE A 102 0.38 30.15 3.18
N VAL A 103 0.02 29.94 1.88
CA VAL A 103 0.34 30.90 0.79
C VAL A 103 -0.77 31.23 -0.25
N VAL A 104 -0.51 32.22 -1.11
CA VAL A 104 -1.35 32.80 -2.18
C VAL A 104 -0.57 33.78 -3.09
N ALA A 105 0.10 33.26 -4.13
CA ALA A 105 1.29 33.84 -4.76
C ALA A 105 1.29 33.74 -6.29
N GLY A 106 1.27 34.86 -7.00
CA GLY A 106 1.48 34.86 -8.45
C GLY A 106 0.75 35.96 -9.18
N THR A 107 0.62 35.91 -10.52
CA THR A 107 -0.46 36.64 -11.16
C THR A 107 -0.39 38.16 -11.12
N GLU A 108 0.40 38.89 -11.93
CA GLU A 108 0.69 40.35 -12.07
C GLU A 108 1.10 40.75 -13.50
N GLN A 109 0.23 41.34 -14.33
CA GLN A 109 0.61 42.01 -15.59
C GLN A 109 0.68 43.51 -15.35
N THR A 110 1.87 44.11 -15.54
CA THR A 110 2.19 45.38 -14.85
C THR A 110 2.74 46.48 -15.77
N GLY A 111 2.88 46.19 -17.07
CA GLY A 111 3.24 47.19 -18.08
C GLY A 111 3.01 46.73 -19.52
N GLY A 112 2.87 45.42 -19.71
CA GLY A 112 2.82 44.74 -20.99
C GLY A 112 3.49 43.38 -20.87
N ASN A 113 4.57 43.31 -20.07
CA ASN A 113 5.00 42.08 -19.43
C ASN A 113 3.92 41.70 -18.41
N ILE A 114 3.74 40.40 -18.28
CA ILE A 114 3.60 39.73 -17.00
C ILE A 114 5.05 39.36 -16.55
N ASP A 115 5.40 39.18 -15.27
CA ASP A 115 6.64 38.48 -14.86
C ASP A 115 6.17 37.22 -14.08
N MET A 116 6.56 36.97 -12.80
CA MET A 116 6.47 35.78 -11.89
C MET A 116 6.58 36.22 -10.43
N ALA A 117 5.69 35.79 -9.51
CA ALA A 117 5.68 36.39 -8.18
C ALA A 117 4.89 35.71 -7.01
N VAL A 118 5.07 36.17 -5.78
CA VAL A 118 5.16 35.39 -4.55
C VAL A 118 4.36 35.99 -3.29
N SER A 119 3.24 36.79 -3.28
CA SER A 119 2.81 37.76 -2.15
C SER A 119 2.04 37.43 -0.79
N ARG A 120 2.67 37.57 0.43
CA ARG A 120 2.40 37.14 1.88
C ARG A 120 1.20 37.63 2.76
N LEU A 121 0.85 36.86 3.84
CA LEU A 121 0.04 37.12 5.10
C LEU A 121 0.64 36.38 6.40
N ASN A 122 0.09 36.53 7.64
CA ASN A 122 0.35 35.77 8.94
C ASN A 122 -0.87 35.05 9.68
N THR A 123 -1.42 35.53 10.83
CA THR A 123 -2.29 34.79 11.82
C THR A 123 -3.68 35.41 12.22
N ASN A 124 -4.19 36.46 11.57
CA ASN A 124 -5.58 36.92 11.70
C ASN A 124 -6.36 36.84 10.36
N GLY A 125 -6.10 37.72 9.40
CA GLY A 125 -6.56 37.57 8.03
C GLY A 125 -6.27 38.76 7.11
N THR A 126 -4.99 39.02 6.82
CA THR A 126 -4.42 40.24 6.24
C THR A 126 -3.02 40.01 5.67
N VAL A 127 -2.59 40.74 4.64
CA VAL A 127 -1.19 40.82 4.09
C VAL A 127 -0.07 40.74 5.15
N ASP A 128 1.14 40.39 4.74
CA ASP A 128 2.34 40.48 5.57
C ASP A 128 3.44 41.25 4.86
N THR A 129 4.34 41.76 5.69
CA THR A 129 5.38 42.68 5.28
C THR A 129 6.78 42.22 5.65
N THR A 130 6.98 41.27 6.59
CA THR A 130 8.36 40.97 7.07
C THR A 130 9.19 40.16 6.12
N PHE A 131 8.65 39.88 4.95
CA PHE A 131 9.40 40.14 3.75
C PHE A 131 9.97 41.60 3.68
N GLY A 132 10.71 42.09 4.70
CA GLY A 132 11.48 43.34 4.73
C GLY A 132 10.75 44.71 4.69
N GLY A 133 9.61 44.83 4.00
CA GLY A 133 9.00 46.10 3.59
C GLY A 133 7.76 46.53 4.39
N GLY A 134 6.80 47.13 3.69
CA GLY A 134 5.51 47.54 4.25
C GLY A 134 4.35 47.62 3.24
N ASP A 135 4.52 47.04 2.04
CA ASP A 135 3.96 47.63 0.82
C ASP A 135 3.80 46.70 -0.39
N GLY A 136 4.90 46.16 -0.97
CA GLY A 136 4.92 45.62 -2.34
C GLY A 136 4.83 44.10 -2.56
N THR A 137 5.39 43.68 -3.71
CA THR A 137 5.61 42.32 -4.26
C THR A 137 7.15 42.22 -4.56
N ALA A 138 7.75 41.12 -5.04
CA ALA A 138 8.95 41.17 -5.88
C ALA A 138 8.87 40.38 -7.21
N LEU A 139 9.68 40.83 -8.16
CA LEU A 139 9.67 40.55 -9.59
C LEU A 139 11.04 39.98 -10.02
N ILE A 140 11.04 38.88 -10.79
CA ILE A 140 12.21 38.00 -11.05
C ILE A 140 12.69 37.97 -12.52
N ASP A 141 11.95 38.69 -13.38
CA ASP A 141 12.17 38.93 -14.82
C ASP A 141 13.42 38.33 -15.48
N TYR A 142 13.16 37.38 -16.36
CA TYR A 142 14.15 36.71 -17.18
C TYR A 142 14.10 37.32 -18.59
N GLY A 143 12.94 37.45 -19.23
CA GLY A 143 12.75 38.57 -20.18
C GLY A 143 11.94 38.30 -21.45
N GLY A 144 10.99 37.37 -21.42
CA GLY A 144 10.13 36.93 -22.53
C GLY A 144 8.81 36.39 -22.00
N THR A 145 8.02 35.62 -22.77
CA THR A 145 6.60 35.25 -22.46
C THR A 145 6.40 33.80 -21.98
N GLU A 146 6.13 33.63 -20.69
CA GLU A 146 6.59 32.49 -19.87
C GLU A 146 5.49 31.84 -18.95
N ILE A 147 4.57 31.01 -19.47
CA ILE A 147 3.32 30.59 -18.75
C ILE A 147 3.54 30.03 -17.31
N GLY A 148 2.65 30.38 -16.36
CA GLY A 148 2.62 29.90 -14.97
C GLY A 148 1.70 28.68 -14.72
N SER A 149 2.07 27.73 -13.84
CA SER A 149 1.24 26.58 -13.41
C SER A 149 1.51 25.79 -12.07
N ASP A 150 2.44 26.07 -11.09
CA ASP A 150 2.45 25.42 -9.70
C ASP A 150 3.58 25.66 -8.61
N VAL A 151 3.39 25.32 -7.31
CA VAL A 151 4.33 25.62 -6.15
C VAL A 151 4.30 24.59 -5.01
N ALA A 152 5.33 24.37 -4.15
CA ALA A 152 5.24 23.46 -2.96
C ALA A 152 6.21 23.60 -1.74
N ILE A 153 5.96 22.92 -0.59
CA ILE A 153 6.78 22.96 0.67
C ILE A 153 7.64 21.72 1.06
N ASP A 154 7.87 21.55 2.36
CA ASP A 154 8.81 20.75 3.13
C ASP A 154 8.71 21.14 4.62
N ALA A 155 8.75 20.22 5.59
CA ALA A 155 8.63 20.50 7.04
C ALA A 155 9.62 21.52 7.70
N SER A 156 10.60 22.08 6.97
CA SER A 156 11.46 23.22 7.33
C SER A 156 11.89 24.15 6.16
N ASN A 157 11.26 24.03 4.98
CA ASN A 157 10.80 25.13 4.09
C ASN A 157 11.65 25.78 2.93
N ARG A 158 12.73 25.21 2.33
CA ARG A 158 13.55 25.85 1.24
C ARG A 158 12.79 26.33 -0.05
N ILE A 159 12.33 27.59 -0.18
CA ILE A 159 11.03 28.02 -0.80
C ILE A 159 10.56 27.84 -2.31
N VAL A 160 11.16 27.05 -3.21
CA VAL A 160 11.40 27.19 -4.70
C VAL A 160 10.82 28.21 -5.73
N VAL A 161 10.74 27.89 -7.07
CA VAL A 161 10.31 28.65 -8.33
C VAL A 161 10.31 27.71 -9.63
N ALA A 162 9.68 27.91 -10.85
CA ALA A 162 9.44 26.75 -11.81
C ALA A 162 9.07 26.63 -13.37
N GLY A 163 8.63 27.53 -14.27
CA GLY A 163 7.93 27.11 -15.56
C GLY A 163 8.04 27.83 -16.92
N ILE A 164 7.09 27.52 -17.83
CA ILE A 164 7.08 27.60 -19.34
C ILE A 164 7.66 28.87 -20.00
N ALA A 165 8.10 28.81 -21.28
CA ALA A 165 8.07 29.92 -22.29
C ALA A 165 8.14 29.56 -23.82
N TYR A 166 9.31 29.61 -24.49
CA TYR A 166 9.60 29.27 -25.93
C TYR A 166 11.14 28.96 -26.30
N ASN A 167 11.96 27.87 -26.07
CA ASN A 167 12.01 26.44 -25.56
C ASN A 167 13.30 26.06 -24.63
N ASN A 168 13.31 25.43 -23.40
CA ASN A 168 14.38 25.36 -22.28
C ASN A 168 13.88 24.84 -20.85
N PHE A 169 14.54 25.06 -19.67
CA PHE A 169 14.12 24.67 -18.25
C PHE A 169 14.13 25.74 -17.06
N ALA A 170 13.03 26.03 -16.35
CA ALA A 170 12.78 27.24 -15.51
C ALA A 170 12.73 27.01 -14.00
N VAL A 171 13.56 27.77 -13.24
CA VAL A 171 14.12 27.38 -11.92
C VAL A 171 14.97 28.42 -11.10
N ALA A 172 14.84 28.49 -9.73
CA ALA A 172 15.50 29.42 -8.74
C ALA A 172 15.98 28.80 -7.38
N ARG A 173 16.66 29.54 -6.47
CA ARG A 173 17.23 28.97 -5.20
C ARG A 173 17.45 29.86 -3.90
N LEU A 174 16.92 31.08 -3.80
CA LEU A 174 16.65 31.97 -2.61
C LEU A 174 16.89 31.48 -1.09
N ASN A 175 18.04 31.71 -0.40
CA ASN A 175 18.44 31.33 1.01
C ASN A 175 17.69 31.78 2.31
N GLU A 176 18.10 32.89 2.98
CA GLU A 176 17.59 33.40 4.26
C GLU A 176 16.82 34.76 4.24
N ASP A 177 16.88 35.63 3.22
CA ASP A 177 16.18 36.94 3.21
C ASP A 177 15.34 37.28 1.94
N GLY A 178 14.48 36.38 1.44
CA GLY A 178 13.45 36.57 0.40
C GLY A 178 13.86 36.99 -1.04
N THR A 179 14.98 36.56 -1.61
CA THR A 179 15.66 37.17 -2.78
C THR A 179 16.77 36.34 -3.49
N LEU A 180 17.40 36.94 -4.51
CA LEU A 180 18.80 36.72 -4.94
C LEU A 180 19.86 36.69 -3.80
N ASP A 181 20.86 35.80 -3.98
CA ASP A 181 22.30 35.79 -3.61
C ASP A 181 23.03 34.73 -4.51
N SER A 182 23.29 33.45 -4.10
CA SER A 182 23.81 32.37 -5.01
C SER A 182 23.98 30.89 -4.47
N SER A 183 23.18 29.83 -4.79
CA SER A 183 23.75 28.42 -4.88
C SER A 183 22.99 27.21 -5.52
N PHE A 184 22.95 27.12 -6.86
CA PHE A 184 23.09 26.04 -7.89
C PHE A 184 23.52 26.49 -9.34
N ALA A 185 24.71 26.14 -9.83
CA ALA A 185 25.35 26.40 -11.14
C ALA A 185 25.56 27.84 -11.71
N GLY A 186 24.81 28.91 -11.38
CA GLY A 186 25.07 30.24 -12.00
C GLY A 186 24.76 31.55 -11.24
N ALA A 187 23.67 32.25 -11.63
CA ALA A 187 23.03 33.38 -10.90
C ALA A 187 21.49 33.41 -10.98
N GLY A 188 20.95 32.67 -11.92
CA GLY A 188 19.64 32.82 -12.52
C GLY A 188 19.81 32.65 -14.04
N ARG A 189 20.71 31.76 -14.48
CA ARG A 189 21.28 31.69 -15.83
C ARG A 189 21.16 30.25 -16.34
N THR A 190 20.67 30.07 -17.56
CA THR A 190 20.02 28.81 -17.95
C THR A 190 20.53 28.26 -19.28
N GLY A 191 21.01 27.03 -19.30
CA GLY A 191 20.95 26.19 -20.50
C GLY A 191 22.07 25.17 -20.72
N VAL A 192 21.68 23.93 -21.00
CA VAL A 192 22.51 22.89 -21.66
C VAL A 192 22.41 22.94 -23.20
N ASP A 193 23.52 23.19 -23.90
CA ASP A 193 23.62 23.42 -25.37
C ASP A 193 23.08 22.24 -26.21
N PHE A 194 21.76 22.23 -26.47
CA PHE A 194 20.99 21.04 -26.86
C PHE A 194 20.21 21.24 -28.18
N GLY A 195 19.29 22.21 -28.24
CA GLY A 195 18.66 22.64 -29.50
C GLY A 195 17.41 21.90 -29.96
N THR A 196 16.61 21.41 -29.00
CA THR A 196 15.40 20.55 -29.11
C THR A 196 14.05 21.32 -29.12
N GLU A 197 13.23 21.29 -30.20
CA GLU A 197 12.14 22.26 -30.55
C GLU A 197 11.02 22.62 -29.50
N PHE A 198 9.76 22.16 -29.51
CA PHE A 198 8.65 22.89 -28.81
C PHE A 198 7.95 22.17 -27.60
N ASP A 199 7.45 22.87 -26.53
CA ASP A 199 7.20 22.27 -25.18
C ASP A 199 6.42 23.05 -24.05
N ARG A 200 6.18 22.41 -22.87
CA ARG A 200 5.58 22.97 -21.60
C ARG A 200 5.72 22.10 -20.28
N ALA A 201 5.83 22.71 -19.06
CA ALA A 201 6.26 22.04 -17.77
C ALA A 201 5.40 22.05 -16.44
N TYR A 202 4.13 21.71 -16.42
CA TYR A 202 3.20 21.84 -15.26
C TYR A 202 3.47 21.34 -13.77
N SER A 203 4.58 20.74 -13.24
CA SER A 203 4.56 20.20 -11.82
C SER A 203 5.78 19.68 -10.97
N VAL A 204 5.63 19.65 -9.61
CA VAL A 204 6.44 19.43 -8.33
C VAL A 204 6.52 18.13 -7.45
N ALA A 205 7.53 17.90 -6.54
CA ALA A 205 8.03 16.67 -5.84
C ALA A 205 9.29 16.86 -4.93
N ILE A 206 9.26 16.46 -3.64
CA ILE A 206 10.35 15.93 -2.76
C ILE A 206 9.68 15.38 -1.46
N ASP A 207 10.35 14.68 -0.51
CA ASP A 207 9.66 14.11 0.70
C ASP A 207 10.46 13.97 2.05
N GLN A 208 11.60 13.26 2.16
CA GLN A 208 12.32 12.98 3.43
C GLN A 208 13.85 13.26 3.50
N ASP A 209 14.74 12.65 2.69
CA ASP A 209 16.20 13.00 2.66
C ASP A 209 16.89 13.27 1.29
N GLY A 210 16.35 14.18 0.48
CA GLY A 210 16.87 14.59 -0.84
C GLY A 210 15.84 15.07 -1.91
N ARG A 211 15.52 14.27 -2.95
CA ARG A 211 15.57 14.64 -4.38
C ARG A 211 14.48 14.19 -5.44
N ILE A 212 13.49 15.02 -5.82
CA ILE A 212 13.01 15.46 -7.19
C ILE A 212 12.58 14.39 -8.34
N VAL A 213 11.55 14.61 -9.27
CA VAL A 213 11.17 13.90 -10.63
C VAL A 213 10.45 14.63 -11.92
N ILE A 214 10.67 15.86 -12.49
CA ILE A 214 9.70 16.67 -13.38
C ILE A 214 8.84 16.20 -14.64
N THR A 215 8.56 14.98 -15.15
CA THR A 215 7.66 14.75 -16.38
C THR A 215 7.90 15.64 -17.62
N GLY A 216 7.04 15.75 -18.65
CA GLY A 216 7.18 16.62 -19.85
C GLY A 216 5.86 16.86 -20.63
N VAL A 217 5.69 18.01 -21.31
CA VAL A 217 5.07 18.09 -22.67
C VAL A 217 6.01 18.83 -23.61
N THR A 218 5.82 18.58 -24.90
CA THR A 218 6.74 18.79 -26.01
C THR A 218 5.94 19.01 -27.32
N GLY A 219 6.35 18.37 -28.42
CA GLY A 219 5.47 17.93 -29.50
C GLY A 219 4.30 17.09 -28.99
N ASN A 220 4.39 15.75 -29.04
CA ASN A 220 3.36 14.90 -28.45
C ASN A 220 3.89 13.98 -27.33
N GLU A 221 5.20 13.96 -27.00
CA GLU A 221 5.68 13.21 -25.83
C GLU A 221 5.16 13.77 -24.49
N LEU A 222 4.98 12.83 -23.58
CA LEU A 222 5.34 12.99 -22.18
C LEU A 222 6.87 12.91 -22.05
N ALA A 223 7.56 13.65 -21.19
CA ALA A 223 8.89 13.12 -20.80
C ALA A 223 9.61 13.64 -19.55
N VAL A 224 9.71 12.74 -18.58
CA VAL A 224 10.61 12.78 -17.44
C VAL A 224 12.12 12.51 -17.83
N ALA A 225 12.85 13.35 -18.60
CA ALA A 225 14.35 13.43 -18.83
C ALA A 225 15.38 13.41 -17.61
N CYS A 226 16.06 14.48 -17.08
CA CYS A 226 16.63 14.54 -15.67
C CYS A 226 17.18 15.88 -15.02
N LEU A 227 17.16 16.02 -13.65
CA LEU A 227 17.84 17.04 -12.75
C LEU A 227 18.04 16.70 -11.23
N ASP A 228 19.30 16.63 -10.77
CA ASP A 228 19.70 16.46 -9.34
C ASP A 228 19.10 17.51 -8.38
N THR A 229 19.14 17.26 -7.07
CA THR A 229 18.98 18.33 -6.06
C THR A 229 20.21 19.21 -6.10
N GLY A 230 20.25 19.97 -7.17
CA GLY A 230 21.46 20.38 -7.83
C GLY A 230 21.09 20.84 -9.21
N GLY A 231 21.41 20.07 -10.26
CA GLY A 231 20.85 20.24 -11.61
C GLY A 231 21.79 20.10 -12.80
N ILE A 232 23.09 19.88 -12.58
CA ILE A 232 24.06 19.44 -13.60
C ILE A 232 24.13 17.89 -13.56
N PRO A 233 24.58 17.22 -14.62
CA PRO A 233 24.68 15.75 -14.68
C PRO A 233 25.26 15.07 -13.44
N ASP A 234 24.54 14.07 -12.91
CA ASP A 234 24.81 12.70 -13.33
C ASP A 234 23.76 12.25 -14.35
N ALA A 235 23.17 11.05 -14.18
CA ALA A 235 22.93 10.16 -15.31
C ALA A 235 22.77 8.71 -14.80
N ASN A 236 21.78 7.89 -15.19
CA ASN A 236 21.65 6.50 -14.64
C ASN A 236 20.87 5.37 -15.44
N PHE A 237 20.89 5.31 -16.79
CA PHE A 237 20.75 4.02 -17.55
C PHE A 237 21.53 3.91 -18.91
N SER A 238 21.13 4.52 -20.05
CA SER A 238 22.04 4.67 -21.24
C SER A 238 21.87 5.96 -22.11
N GLY A 239 22.31 7.12 -21.62
CA GLY A 239 21.96 8.50 -22.02
C GLY A 239 22.43 9.58 -21.01
N ASP A 240 21.52 10.39 -20.44
CA ASP A 240 21.78 11.76 -19.94
C ASP A 240 20.68 12.45 -19.10
N GLY A 241 19.43 12.03 -19.25
CA GLY A 241 18.31 12.86 -18.86
C GLY A 241 17.60 13.63 -19.98
N LEU A 242 17.62 13.17 -21.24
CA LEU A 242 17.08 13.92 -22.39
C LEU A 242 16.24 13.09 -23.40
N ALA A 243 15.77 11.86 -23.10
CA ALA A 243 14.82 11.12 -23.99
C ALA A 243 13.98 10.01 -23.29
N SER A 244 13.13 9.35 -24.09
CA SER A 244 11.71 9.01 -23.87
C SER A 244 11.30 7.65 -24.54
N PHE A 245 10.04 7.35 -24.99
CA PHE A 245 9.56 6.75 -26.28
C PHE A 245 8.02 6.43 -26.30
N ASP A 246 7.35 6.52 -27.46
CA ASP A 246 5.90 6.73 -27.80
C ASP A 246 4.76 5.70 -27.53
N PHE A 247 3.47 6.09 -27.48
CA PHE A 247 2.28 5.20 -27.41
C PHE A 247 1.05 5.50 -28.32
N GLY A 248 0.69 6.73 -28.71
CA GLY A 248 -0.74 7.14 -28.78
C GLY A 248 -1.22 8.10 -29.90
N ALA A 249 -0.57 8.07 -31.05
CA ALA A 249 -0.96 8.62 -32.36
C ALA A 249 -1.43 10.09 -32.53
N SER A 250 -1.55 10.98 -31.52
CA SER A 250 -2.13 12.33 -31.79
C SER A 250 -1.65 13.55 -30.99
N TRP A 251 -1.65 13.56 -29.65
CA TRP A 251 -1.31 14.73 -28.81
C TRP A 251 -1.22 14.30 -27.35
N ASP A 252 -0.47 15.05 -26.53
CA ASP A 252 -0.81 15.22 -25.11
C ASP A 252 0.02 16.31 -24.39
N SER A 253 -0.32 16.67 -23.13
CA SER A 253 0.45 17.55 -22.18
C SER A 253 1.14 17.02 -20.87
N GLY A 254 0.78 17.38 -19.60
CA GLY A 254 1.50 16.81 -18.42
C GLY A 254 1.08 17.18 -16.97
N ASP A 255 -0.14 17.64 -16.69
CA ASP A 255 -0.45 18.57 -15.58
C ASP A 255 0.09 18.39 -14.11
N SER A 256 -0.59 17.82 -13.09
CA SER A 256 -0.21 18.08 -11.66
C SER A 256 -0.39 16.98 -10.57
N VAL A 257 0.21 17.12 -9.36
CA VAL A 257 1.31 16.23 -8.83
C VAL A 257 1.42 16.06 -7.25
N ALA A 258 2.15 15.04 -6.71
CA ALA A 258 2.32 14.68 -5.26
C ALA A 258 3.48 13.66 -4.94
N ILE A 259 3.67 13.16 -3.68
CA ILE A 259 4.49 11.98 -3.19
C ILE A 259 4.16 11.58 -1.72
N ASP A 260 4.23 10.27 -1.41
CA ASP A 260 4.05 9.63 -0.09
C ASP A 260 5.34 9.07 0.58
N SER A 261 5.17 8.63 1.83
CA SER A 261 6.05 8.02 2.83
C SER A 261 7.34 7.25 2.46
N SER A 262 7.52 6.69 1.26
CA SER A 262 8.20 5.38 1.22
C SER A 262 8.84 4.97 -0.12
N ASN A 263 9.54 5.89 -0.77
CA ASN A 263 10.30 5.71 -2.00
C ASN A 263 9.57 5.24 -3.29
N ARG A 264 8.53 4.39 -3.23
CA ARG A 264 7.83 3.78 -4.37
C ARG A 264 6.97 4.81 -5.17
N ILE A 265 7.57 5.63 -6.03
CA ILE A 265 6.95 6.76 -6.83
C ILE A 265 5.74 6.33 -7.70
N VAL A 266 5.12 7.24 -8.47
CA VAL A 266 4.01 6.94 -9.40
C VAL A 266 3.50 8.16 -10.15
N ILE A 267 3.77 8.39 -11.46
CA ILE A 267 3.45 9.62 -12.28
C ILE A 267 2.05 9.50 -12.99
N GLY A 268 1.36 10.53 -13.54
CA GLY A 268 0.32 10.40 -14.61
C GLY A 268 -1.14 10.90 -14.40
N GLY A 269 -2.00 11.15 -15.41
CA GLY A 269 -2.03 10.64 -16.79
C GLY A 269 -2.94 11.29 -17.88
N MET A 270 -2.45 11.19 -19.11
CA MET A 270 -3.11 11.05 -20.43
C MET A 270 -2.03 10.29 -21.32
N MET A 271 -2.27 9.66 -22.49
CA MET A 271 -1.63 8.44 -23.14
C MET A 271 -2.62 7.29 -23.58
N GLN A 272 -3.12 7.23 -24.83
CA GLN A 272 -4.07 6.18 -25.37
C GLN A 272 -5.59 6.49 -25.53
N ASN A 273 -6.08 7.48 -24.82
CA ASN A 273 -7.46 7.93 -24.75
C ASN A 273 -8.34 7.02 -23.88
N GLU A 274 -7.79 6.26 -22.94
CA GLU A 274 -8.52 5.72 -21.77
C GLU A 274 -7.78 6.02 -20.45
N PHE A 275 -8.55 6.00 -19.37
CA PHE A 275 -8.16 5.90 -17.96
C PHE A 275 -6.83 5.20 -17.57
N SER A 276 -5.61 5.78 -17.62
CA SER A 276 -4.38 4.90 -17.58
C SER A 276 -3.33 5.03 -16.46
N VAL A 277 -2.40 4.04 -16.35
CA VAL A 277 -1.44 3.73 -15.24
C VAL A 277 -0.11 3.00 -15.60
N ILE A 278 0.92 3.64 -16.18
CA ILE A 278 2.22 2.97 -16.43
C ILE A 278 3.21 2.92 -15.24
N ARG A 279 4.55 2.94 -15.39
CA ARG A 279 5.58 2.90 -14.30
C ARG A 279 6.95 3.34 -14.82
N VAL A 280 7.91 3.63 -13.94
CA VAL A 280 9.38 3.63 -14.16
C VAL A 280 10.12 3.85 -12.84
N GLY A 281 10.82 2.83 -12.35
CA GLY A 281 11.67 2.85 -11.15
C GLY A 281 12.80 3.88 -11.10
N THR A 282 13.55 3.85 -9.98
CA THR A 282 14.61 4.83 -9.63
C THR A 282 15.86 4.72 -10.53
N ASP A 283 15.64 4.78 -11.82
CA ASP A 283 16.31 4.01 -12.87
C ASP A 283 16.03 4.71 -14.22
N GLY A 284 14.76 4.85 -14.60
CA GLY A 284 14.36 5.50 -15.87
C GLY A 284 13.68 4.61 -16.91
N THR A 285 13.75 3.29 -16.77
CA THR A 285 13.20 2.36 -17.78
C THR A 285 11.72 1.97 -17.66
N LEU A 286 11.19 1.48 -18.80
CA LEU A 286 10.15 0.46 -18.87
C LEU A 286 10.52 -0.68 -19.86
N ASP A 287 10.50 -1.98 -19.52
CA ASP A 287 9.93 -2.66 -18.33
C ASP A 287 8.39 -2.49 -18.19
N SER A 288 7.60 -3.18 -17.36
CA SER A 288 7.80 -4.19 -16.32
C SER A 288 6.50 -4.57 -15.56
N SER A 289 6.59 -5.52 -14.61
CA SER A 289 5.60 -6.25 -13.78
C SER A 289 4.08 -6.25 -13.97
N PHE A 290 3.49 -5.93 -15.11
CA PHE A 290 2.03 -5.79 -15.16
C PHE A 290 1.19 -6.97 -16.00
N SER A 291 -0.74 -8.24 -15.54
CA SER A 291 -1.97 -9.00 -16.04
C SER A 291 -1.99 -10.03 -17.20
N GLY A 292 -1.25 -11.13 -17.05
CA GLY A 292 -1.53 -12.44 -17.66
C GLY A 292 -1.72 -12.50 -19.19
N ASP A 293 -2.51 -13.47 -19.65
CA ASP A 293 -2.92 -13.68 -21.05
C ASP A 293 -3.98 -12.65 -21.53
N GLY A 294 -3.85 -11.37 -21.15
CA GLY A 294 -4.91 -10.36 -21.31
C GLY A 294 -4.41 -8.92 -21.39
N ARG A 295 -4.76 -8.10 -20.39
CA ARG A 295 -4.58 -6.64 -20.28
C ARG A 295 -5.56 -6.11 -19.19
N ALA A 296 -5.49 -4.84 -18.78
CA ALA A 296 -6.38 -4.14 -17.82
C ALA A 296 -6.01 -2.64 -17.77
N SER A 297 -6.94 -1.77 -17.37
CA SER A 297 -6.88 -0.29 -17.13
C SER A 297 -8.36 0.27 -17.16
N VAL A 298 -8.75 1.55 -17.42
CA VAL A 298 -10.19 1.99 -17.27
C VAL A 298 -10.86 2.85 -18.37
N SER A 299 -12.08 2.63 -18.89
CA SER A 299 -13.08 1.55 -18.70
C SER A 299 -14.58 1.93 -18.69
N PHE A 300 -15.18 2.61 -19.71
CA PHE A 300 -16.42 3.38 -19.47
C PHE A 300 -17.64 3.54 -20.47
N THR A 301 -18.35 2.52 -20.98
CA THR A 301 -19.49 2.74 -21.93
C THR A 301 -20.81 3.24 -21.27
N PRO A 302 -21.37 4.43 -21.58
CA PRO A 302 -21.93 5.06 -23.55
C PRO A 302 -20.84 5.53 -24.53
N ASP A 303 -19.62 5.77 -24.04
CA ASP A 303 -18.52 6.42 -24.74
C ASP A 303 -18.77 7.82 -25.31
N PHE A 304 -18.56 8.85 -24.50
CA PHE A 304 -18.69 10.23 -24.96
C PHE A 304 -17.56 10.69 -25.94
N SER A 305 -16.52 9.88 -26.18
CA SER A 305 -15.55 9.91 -27.29
C SER A 305 -15.35 11.23 -28.09
N GLY A 306 -14.22 11.93 -27.87
CA GLY A 306 -13.63 12.84 -28.86
C GLY A 306 -13.61 14.38 -28.65
N ASN A 307 -13.62 14.93 -27.43
CA ASN A 307 -13.41 16.38 -27.22
C ASN A 307 -12.80 16.70 -25.82
N LEU A 308 -11.48 16.94 -25.72
CA LEU A 308 -10.77 16.80 -24.44
C LEU A 308 -9.77 17.91 -24.08
N VAL A 309 -9.86 18.39 -22.83
CA VAL A 309 -9.04 19.43 -22.21
C VAL A 309 -8.06 18.85 -21.15
N PRO A 310 -6.72 18.86 -21.32
CA PRO A 310 -5.75 18.51 -20.27
C PRO A 310 -5.78 19.52 -19.11
N ARG A 311 -5.51 19.10 -17.85
CA ARG A 311 -5.56 19.85 -16.55
C ARG A 311 -5.76 18.92 -15.32
N ALA A 312 -4.86 17.98 -15.04
CA ALA A 312 -4.86 17.05 -13.90
C ALA A 312 -4.62 17.66 -12.51
N SER A 313 -5.01 16.94 -11.45
CA SER A 313 -4.21 16.90 -10.20
C SER A 313 -4.62 15.86 -9.17
N ILE A 314 -3.80 15.68 -8.14
CA ILE A 314 -3.54 14.41 -7.45
C ILE A 314 -3.38 14.50 -5.94
N ALA A 315 -3.62 13.38 -5.28
CA ALA A 315 -3.36 13.16 -3.87
C ALA A 315 -3.19 11.69 -3.55
N ILE A 316 -2.93 11.38 -2.28
CA ILE A 316 -2.39 10.09 -1.84
C ILE A 316 -3.07 9.67 -0.57
N GLY A 317 -3.41 8.39 -0.43
CA GLY A 317 -3.76 7.85 0.88
C GLY A 317 -2.70 8.13 1.97
N PRO A 318 -3.02 7.83 3.24
CA PRO A 318 -2.06 7.60 4.33
C PRO A 318 -1.79 6.10 4.58
N SER A 319 -2.70 5.25 4.12
CA SER A 319 -2.47 3.85 3.76
C SER A 319 -1.63 3.79 2.48
N GLY A 320 -0.66 4.70 2.33
CA GLY A 320 -0.76 5.73 1.26
C GLY A 320 -0.76 5.18 -0.14
N ARG A 321 -1.43 5.83 -1.12
CA ARG A 321 -2.32 5.12 -2.10
C ARG A 321 -2.68 5.88 -3.40
N ILE A 322 -2.68 5.25 -4.61
CA ILE A 322 -2.89 5.88 -5.95
C ILE A 322 -4.29 6.53 -6.11
N SER A 323 -4.51 7.65 -6.86
CA SER A 323 -5.55 7.94 -7.92
C SER A 323 -5.56 9.42 -8.38
N LEU A 324 -6.13 9.90 -9.52
CA LEU A 324 -7.05 9.39 -10.58
C LEU A 324 -7.89 10.53 -11.27
N THR A 325 -7.88 10.73 -12.61
CA THR A 325 -8.94 11.25 -13.55
C THR A 325 -8.89 12.67 -14.15
N GLY A 326 -9.62 12.94 -15.25
CA GLY A 326 -9.54 14.16 -16.10
C GLY A 326 -10.81 15.01 -16.32
N ASN A 327 -10.80 16.11 -17.11
CA ASN A 327 -11.98 16.96 -17.42
C ASN A 327 -13.00 16.15 -18.24
N SER A 328 -13.72 16.75 -19.17
CA SER A 328 -14.35 16.17 -20.35
C SER A 328 -15.28 17.23 -20.94
N ALA A 329 -15.50 17.16 -22.24
CA ALA A 329 -16.48 17.96 -22.92
C ALA A 329 -17.00 17.16 -24.10
N THR A 330 -18.20 17.48 -24.57
CA THR A 330 -18.52 17.26 -25.97
C THR A 330 -19.04 18.55 -26.58
N GLU A 331 -18.99 18.64 -27.90
CA GLU A 331 -19.43 19.83 -28.63
C GLU A 331 -20.94 20.09 -28.49
N TYR A 332 -21.73 19.09 -28.05
CA TYR A 332 -23.18 19.22 -27.87
C TYR A 332 -23.71 18.44 -26.66
N TYR A 333 -24.12 19.22 -25.66
CA TYR A 333 -24.75 18.85 -24.40
C TYR A 333 -23.83 18.13 -23.42
N ALA A 334 -23.37 18.91 -22.45
CA ALA A 334 -23.14 18.46 -21.09
C ALA A 334 -21.84 17.70 -20.78
N ALA A 335 -21.52 17.70 -19.48
CA ALA A 335 -20.31 17.21 -18.85
C ALA A 335 -20.42 17.07 -17.28
N ASP A 336 -20.90 15.94 -16.70
CA ASP A 336 -21.09 15.83 -15.22
C ASP A 336 -19.86 15.67 -14.24
N PHE A 337 -19.89 14.74 -13.24
CA PHE A 337 -18.92 14.50 -12.12
C PHE A 337 -18.25 13.09 -12.09
N ILE A 338 -16.90 12.97 -12.14
CA ILE A 338 -16.19 11.67 -12.23
C ILE A 338 -14.95 11.51 -11.37
N ALA A 339 -14.64 10.27 -11.00
CA ALA A 339 -13.30 9.67 -10.87
C ALA A 339 -13.45 8.15 -10.57
N ALA A 340 -12.41 7.44 -10.07
CA ALA A 340 -12.33 6.02 -9.60
C ALA A 340 -10.85 5.59 -9.29
N ARG A 341 -10.39 4.34 -8.98
CA ARG A 341 -9.22 4.25 -8.03
C ARG A 341 -8.23 3.09 -7.76
N PHE A 342 -7.04 3.55 -7.39
CA PHE A 342 -5.74 3.04 -6.89
C PHE A 342 -5.34 2.53 -5.50
N ASN A 343 -5.49 1.25 -5.19
CA ASN A 343 -4.64 0.61 -4.18
C ASN A 343 -3.16 0.45 -4.67
N SER A 344 -2.45 -0.61 -4.28
CA SER A 344 -0.99 -0.79 -4.22
C SER A 344 -0.12 -0.71 -5.47
N ASP A 345 0.13 -1.87 -6.09
CA ASP A 345 1.46 -2.29 -6.57
C ASP A 345 1.38 -3.65 -7.29
N GLY A 346 0.51 -4.56 -6.82
CA GLY A 346 -0.16 -5.55 -7.66
C GLY A 346 -1.58 -5.08 -7.95
N SER A 347 -2.66 -5.38 -7.19
CA SER A 347 -3.15 -6.70 -6.76
C SER A 347 -4.72 -6.82 -6.67
N PRO A 348 -5.51 -6.22 -7.58
CA PRO A 348 -5.99 -4.86 -7.36
C PRO A 348 -7.27 -4.25 -6.64
N ASP A 349 -8.02 -4.85 -5.70
CA ASP A 349 -9.25 -4.25 -5.01
C ASP A 349 -10.39 -3.72 -5.90
N SER A 350 -11.56 -4.37 -5.89
CA SER A 350 -12.73 -4.02 -6.73
C SER A 350 -13.93 -3.33 -6.06
N THR A 351 -13.74 -2.58 -4.98
CA THR A 351 -14.85 -1.88 -4.29
C THR A 351 -15.50 -0.63 -5.03
N PHE A 352 -16.46 -0.76 -5.99
CA PHE A 352 -17.16 0.38 -6.73
C PHE A 352 -18.70 0.47 -7.06
N ASN A 353 -19.40 -0.36 -7.87
CA ASN A 353 -20.86 -0.65 -7.84
C ASN A 353 -21.21 -1.92 -8.67
N PHE A 354 -22.13 -1.87 -9.66
CA PHE A 354 -22.46 -2.96 -10.59
C PHE A 354 -23.26 -2.46 -11.82
N GLY A 355 -22.59 -2.25 -12.96
CA GLY A 355 -23.18 -1.82 -14.25
C GLY A 355 -23.85 -0.43 -14.32
N GLY A 356 -24.92 -0.20 -13.55
CA GLY A 356 -25.69 1.06 -13.48
C GLY A 356 -26.57 1.41 -14.70
N THR A 357 -27.56 2.31 -14.52
CA THR A 357 -28.24 3.11 -15.56
C THR A 357 -28.68 4.45 -14.93
N THR A 358 -28.01 5.56 -15.30
CA THR A 358 -27.62 6.62 -14.34
C THR A 358 -27.06 7.90 -15.03
N THR A 359 -26.84 8.98 -14.25
CA THR A 359 -26.81 10.45 -14.59
C THR A 359 -26.17 11.30 -13.46
N THR A 360 -25.65 12.55 -13.58
CA THR A 360 -24.92 13.25 -12.45
C THR A 360 -25.14 14.79 -12.09
N ASP A 361 -26.24 15.11 -11.37
CA ASP A 361 -26.65 16.38 -10.73
C ASP A 361 -25.74 16.84 -9.59
N PHE A 362 -25.18 18.00 -9.84
CA PHE A 362 -25.39 19.15 -9.01
C PHE A 362 -26.61 19.98 -9.51
N ASN A 363 -27.20 19.64 -10.68
CA ASN A 363 -28.30 20.28 -11.44
C ASN A 363 -27.88 21.46 -12.36
N GLY A 364 -26.86 21.34 -13.24
CA GLY A 364 -26.39 22.38 -14.20
C GLY A 364 -25.35 21.94 -15.24
N GLU A 365 -25.36 22.39 -16.55
CA GLU A 365 -25.13 21.76 -17.92
C GLU A 365 -23.88 21.96 -18.80
N PHE A 366 -22.97 22.92 -18.62
CA PHE A 366 -21.87 23.04 -19.63
C PHE A 366 -20.62 23.76 -19.11
N ASP A 367 -19.49 23.06 -18.93
CA ASP A 367 -18.79 23.08 -17.61
C ASP A 367 -17.23 23.21 -17.66
N SER A 368 -16.47 22.82 -16.61
CA SER A 368 -15.04 23.22 -16.38
C SER A 368 -14.42 22.93 -14.98
N SER A 369 -13.93 21.73 -14.60
CA SER A 369 -13.33 21.50 -13.25
C SER A 369 -12.27 20.36 -13.09
N TYR A 370 -11.20 20.52 -12.27
CA TYR A 370 -9.84 20.08 -12.67
C TYR A 370 -8.81 19.29 -11.74
N ALA A 371 -8.98 18.83 -10.46
CA ALA A 371 -7.80 18.33 -9.64
C ALA A 371 -8.09 17.71 -8.25
N VAL A 372 -7.35 16.79 -7.54
CA VAL A 372 -7.81 16.11 -6.27
C VAL A 372 -7.13 16.32 -4.88
N ALA A 373 -7.20 15.30 -3.99
CA ALA A 373 -7.31 15.29 -2.52
C ALA A 373 -7.29 13.92 -1.81
N VAL A 374 -7.02 13.88 -0.51
CA VAL A 374 -7.12 12.70 0.40
C VAL A 374 -7.69 13.08 1.78
N ASP A 375 -7.55 12.25 2.83
CA ASP A 375 -7.40 12.71 4.23
C ASP A 375 -6.47 11.83 5.09
N SER A 376 -6.24 12.11 6.38
CA SER A 376 -5.40 11.19 7.22
C SER A 376 -6.17 9.97 7.72
N SER A 377 -7.49 10.04 7.72
CA SER A 377 -8.33 8.84 7.65
C SER A 377 -8.63 8.45 6.19
N GLY A 378 -7.87 8.99 5.23
CA GLY A 378 -7.87 8.76 3.79
C GLY A 378 -8.93 9.48 2.93
N ARG A 379 -9.86 10.17 3.56
CA ARG A 379 -11.11 10.57 2.94
C ARG A 379 -10.90 11.68 1.92
N THR A 380 -10.62 11.37 0.66
CA THR A 380 -10.52 12.37 -0.42
C THR A 380 -11.71 13.30 -0.46
N ILE A 381 -11.50 14.53 -0.90
CA ILE A 381 -12.52 15.57 -1.06
C ILE A 381 -12.41 16.09 -2.52
N VAL A 382 -13.48 16.58 -3.15
CA VAL A 382 -13.46 16.75 -4.61
C VAL A 382 -14.48 17.78 -5.13
N VAL A 383 -14.17 18.60 -6.15
CA VAL A 383 -14.73 19.97 -6.22
C VAL A 383 -15.13 20.48 -7.65
N GLY A 384 -16.46 20.46 -7.95
CA GLY A 384 -17.10 20.41 -9.30
C GLY A 384 -17.66 21.65 -10.04
N SER A 385 -18.82 21.53 -10.75
CA SER A 385 -19.58 22.62 -11.42
C SER A 385 -20.98 22.17 -12.11
N THR A 386 -22.34 22.49 -12.16
CA THR A 386 -23.68 23.24 -11.73
C THR A 386 -24.25 24.76 -11.72
N SER A 387 -25.46 25.07 -12.27
CA SER A 387 -26.30 26.31 -12.01
C SER A 387 -27.60 26.51 -12.84
N SER A 388 -27.62 27.28 -13.97
CA SER A 388 -28.84 27.85 -14.60
C SER A 388 -29.07 27.61 -16.12
N SER A 389 -28.12 27.80 -17.06
CA SER A 389 -28.26 27.33 -18.48
C SER A 389 -26.99 27.42 -19.36
N PHE A 390 -26.87 26.66 -20.47
CA PHE A 390 -25.81 26.87 -21.50
C PHE A 390 -25.79 28.31 -22.07
N SER A 391 -26.95 28.98 -22.11
CA SER A 391 -27.06 30.42 -22.43
C SER A 391 -26.55 31.35 -21.32
N GLU A 392 -26.36 30.82 -20.12
CA GLU A 392 -25.94 31.47 -18.90
C GLU A 392 -24.68 30.81 -18.34
N MET A 393 -23.70 30.42 -19.19
CA MET A 393 -22.27 30.19 -18.84
C MET A 393 -21.59 31.48 -18.29
N ARG A 394 -22.34 32.20 -17.44
CA ARG A 394 -22.06 33.38 -16.65
C ARG A 394 -22.66 33.29 -15.20
N ASP A 395 -23.22 32.15 -14.70
CA ASP A 395 -23.68 31.96 -13.28
C ASP A 395 -23.53 30.56 -12.59
N SER A 396 -22.60 29.73 -13.04
CA SER A 396 -21.90 28.63 -12.34
C SER A 396 -21.52 28.85 -10.84
N ARG A 397 -20.99 27.88 -10.08
CA ARG A 397 -21.08 27.83 -8.60
C ARG A 397 -20.02 26.97 -7.90
N ILE A 398 -19.64 27.31 -6.65
CA ILE A 398 -18.88 26.48 -5.70
C ILE A 398 -19.85 25.86 -4.67
N ALA A 399 -19.76 24.57 -4.30
CA ALA A 399 -20.57 23.90 -3.24
C ALA A 399 -19.87 22.74 -2.49
N ILE A 400 -20.46 22.24 -1.39
CA ILE A 400 -19.69 21.73 -0.23
C ILE A 400 -20.29 20.49 0.50
N ALA A 401 -19.42 19.55 0.96
CA ALA A 401 -19.64 18.62 2.09
C ALA A 401 -18.40 17.85 2.63
N ARG A 402 -17.82 16.89 1.87
CA ARG A 402 -17.41 15.54 2.36
C ARG A 402 -17.49 14.41 1.32
N PHE A 403 -16.41 14.14 0.56
CA PHE A 403 -16.19 12.83 -0.08
C PHE A 403 -15.48 11.77 0.77
N ASP A 404 -15.76 10.48 0.51
CA ASP A 404 -14.99 9.26 0.85
C ASP A 404 -15.71 7.96 0.50
N ALA A 405 -15.98 7.07 1.46
CA ALA A 405 -15.27 5.80 1.57
C ALA A 405 -15.42 4.74 0.48
N ARG A 406 -16.13 4.93 -0.62
CA ARG A 406 -15.74 4.40 -1.95
C ARG A 406 -16.03 5.37 -3.11
N GLY A 407 -16.75 6.47 -2.90
CA GLY A 407 -17.09 7.47 -3.90
C GLY A 407 -18.38 8.26 -3.69
N ASP A 408 -19.38 7.69 -3.01
CA ASP A 408 -20.75 8.18 -3.15
C ASP A 408 -21.41 8.68 -1.86
N LEU A 409 -21.72 9.95 -1.94
CA LEU A 409 -23.04 10.49 -1.71
C LEU A 409 -23.79 9.98 -0.46
N ASP A 410 -23.86 10.77 0.62
CA ASP A 410 -23.97 10.16 1.96
C ASP A 410 -24.67 11.01 3.10
N HIS A 411 -24.14 11.35 4.31
CA HIS A 411 -24.98 12.09 5.36
C HIS A 411 -24.43 13.02 6.53
N LEU A 412 -23.30 12.80 7.23
CA LEU A 412 -22.85 13.51 8.49
C LEU A 412 -22.25 14.98 8.39
N PHE A 413 -22.71 15.88 7.52
CA PHE A 413 -22.12 17.25 7.40
C PHE A 413 -23.10 18.22 6.73
N ILE A 414 -23.30 18.16 5.40
CA ILE A 414 -24.29 18.98 4.70
C ILE A 414 -24.70 18.43 3.35
N ASN A 415 -26.01 18.57 3.08
CA ASN A 415 -26.82 18.56 1.86
C ASN A 415 -26.49 17.61 0.72
N GLY A 416 -25.37 16.87 0.82
CA GLY A 416 -24.46 16.42 -0.24
C GLY A 416 -25.09 16.69 -1.57
N GLY A 417 -25.19 17.96 -2.00
CA GLY A 417 -24.73 19.19 -1.31
C GLY A 417 -25.55 20.48 -1.53
N LYS A 418 -26.88 20.44 -1.84
CA LYS A 418 -27.75 21.63 -2.17
C LYS A 418 -27.75 22.76 -1.09
N THR A 419 -26.84 23.76 -1.11
CA THR A 419 -26.44 24.61 0.06
C THR A 419 -26.49 26.18 -0.12
N THR A 420 -25.43 26.98 0.16
CA THR A 420 -25.27 28.43 -0.16
C THR A 420 -23.79 28.97 -0.09
N THR A 421 -22.85 28.34 -0.80
CA THR A 421 -21.39 28.65 -0.69
C THR A 421 -20.88 29.74 -1.62
N VAL A 422 -21.57 29.94 -2.75
CA VAL A 422 -21.05 30.64 -3.93
C VAL A 422 -20.73 32.11 -3.65
N LEU A 423 -20.05 32.77 -4.59
CA LEU A 423 -19.52 34.11 -4.41
C LEU A 423 -19.83 35.13 -5.51
N ALA A 424 -20.98 35.29 -6.18
CA ALA A 424 -22.06 34.53 -6.82
C ALA A 424 -22.84 35.66 -7.53
N GLY A 425 -23.94 36.21 -6.99
CA GLY A 425 -24.76 37.16 -7.74
C GLY A 425 -25.16 36.40 -9.00
N PRO A 426 -24.98 36.96 -10.20
CA PRO A 426 -24.74 36.16 -11.39
C PRO A 426 -23.22 35.96 -11.58
N SER A 427 -22.59 34.92 -11.01
CA SER A 427 -21.17 34.67 -11.22
C SER A 427 -20.80 33.21 -11.38
N ASN A 428 -19.91 32.90 -12.32
CA ASN A 428 -19.84 31.65 -13.06
C ASN A 428 -18.89 30.62 -12.46
N ASP A 429 -19.18 30.26 -11.23
CA ASP A 429 -18.27 29.73 -10.24
C ASP A 429 -17.71 28.25 -10.24
N GLU A 430 -17.04 27.69 -11.28
CA GLU A 430 -16.37 26.31 -11.30
C GLU A 430 -15.11 26.00 -10.38
N GLY A 431 -14.45 24.81 -10.56
CA GLY A 431 -13.77 23.96 -9.52
C GLY A 431 -12.35 23.29 -9.77
N GLN A 432 -11.43 23.15 -8.77
CA GLN A 432 -10.29 22.17 -8.73
C GLN A 432 -9.79 21.96 -7.26
N ALA A 433 -9.37 20.73 -6.93
CA ALA A 433 -8.71 20.13 -5.73
C ALA A 433 -9.10 20.45 -4.25
N THR A 434 -8.58 19.58 -3.34
CA THR A 434 -8.64 19.64 -1.86
C THR A 434 -7.71 18.56 -1.22
N LEU A 435 -7.52 18.25 0.08
CA LEU A 435 -6.68 17.15 0.71
C LEU A 435 -6.70 17.34 2.26
N ILE A 436 -7.07 16.34 3.06
CA ILE A 436 -7.44 16.55 4.48
C ILE A 436 -6.63 15.66 5.47
N GLN A 437 -7.06 15.48 6.72
CA GLN A 437 -6.23 15.66 7.92
C GLN A 437 -6.72 14.82 9.12
N SER A 438 -6.10 14.95 10.31
CA SER A 438 -6.52 14.21 11.53
C SER A 438 -7.52 14.95 12.44
N ASP A 439 -7.34 16.26 12.68
CA ASP A 439 -8.44 17.19 13.06
C ASP A 439 -9.37 17.44 11.85
N GLY A 440 -9.04 16.85 10.68
CA GLY A 440 -9.97 16.33 9.67
C GLY A 440 -10.83 17.35 8.92
N LYS A 441 -10.59 18.64 9.12
CA LYS A 441 -11.39 19.74 8.56
C LYS A 441 -11.24 19.86 7.04
N ILE A 442 -12.21 20.50 6.41
CA ILE A 442 -12.44 20.36 4.97
C ILE A 442 -11.89 21.57 4.21
N LEU A 443 -11.66 21.40 2.92
CA LEU A 443 -11.79 22.51 1.99
C LEU A 443 -12.53 22.16 0.71
N VAL A 444 -13.09 23.19 0.05
CA VAL A 444 -13.66 23.15 -1.30
C VAL A 444 -13.98 24.59 -1.79
N ALA A 445 -13.76 24.91 -3.08
CA ALA A 445 -12.70 25.85 -3.51
C ALA A 445 -12.98 26.91 -4.60
N GLY A 446 -12.05 27.89 -4.69
CA GLY A 446 -11.58 28.74 -5.82
C GLY A 446 -12.41 29.81 -6.52
N ASN A 447 -12.49 29.86 -7.87
CA ASN A 447 -12.41 31.18 -8.57
C ASN A 447 -13.58 32.26 -8.49
N ARG A 448 -13.84 32.99 -9.60
CA ARG A 448 -14.98 33.87 -10.09
C ARG A 448 -14.39 34.76 -11.24
N THR A 449 -15.14 35.32 -12.20
CA THR A 449 -14.62 36.05 -13.41
C THR A 449 -15.61 36.99 -14.07
N SER A 450 -15.89 38.18 -13.50
CA SER A 450 -16.89 39.06 -14.07
C SER A 450 -16.61 39.61 -15.46
N GLY A 451 -17.66 39.60 -16.28
CA GLY A 451 -17.67 40.20 -17.60
C GLY A 451 -16.68 39.52 -18.53
N ASN A 452 -15.69 40.29 -18.99
CA ASN A 452 -14.74 39.86 -20.01
C ASN A 452 -13.30 40.26 -19.65
N THR A 453 -13.09 40.77 -18.43
CA THR A 453 -11.90 41.55 -18.03
C THR A 453 -11.47 41.30 -16.58
N THR A 454 -11.90 40.16 -15.97
CA THR A 454 -11.81 39.91 -14.51
C THR A 454 -12.15 38.37 -14.19
N LEU A 455 -11.67 37.27 -13.42
CA LEU A 455 -10.62 36.44 -12.56
C LEU A 455 -9.80 36.69 -11.12
N ASP A 456 -10.25 37.34 -9.96
CA ASP A 456 -10.09 37.74 -8.44
C ASP A 456 -9.98 36.85 -7.15
N LEU A 457 -9.35 35.67 -7.02
CA LEU A 457 -9.28 34.65 -5.87
C LEU A 457 -10.47 34.54 -4.88
N ALA A 458 -10.95 33.33 -4.62
CA ALA A 458 -11.96 33.01 -3.65
C ALA A 458 -11.80 31.57 -3.19
N ILE A 459 -10.57 31.31 -2.68
CA ILE A 459 -10.40 30.44 -1.50
C ILE A 459 -11.71 30.57 -0.67
N THR A 460 -12.47 29.50 -0.32
CA THR A 460 -13.95 29.48 0.02
C THR A 460 -14.36 28.95 1.46
N ARG A 461 -15.63 28.53 1.69
CA ARG A 461 -16.23 27.78 2.87
C ARG A 461 -16.94 28.52 4.07
N TYR A 462 -17.25 27.78 5.17
CA TYR A 462 -18.19 28.05 6.31
C TYR A 462 -17.96 27.48 7.82
N ASN A 463 -17.05 27.72 8.82
CA ASN A 463 -17.25 27.21 10.25
C ASN A 463 -17.43 25.70 10.71
N THR A 464 -18.25 25.49 11.78
CA THR A 464 -18.53 24.34 12.73
C THR A 464 -19.22 23.01 12.28
N ASP A 465 -20.46 23.05 11.73
CA ASP A 465 -21.37 21.99 11.22
C ASP A 465 -22.12 22.30 9.86
N GLY A 466 -21.58 21.95 8.67
CA GLY A 466 -22.14 22.06 7.31
C GLY A 466 -22.52 23.43 6.70
N SER A 467 -23.11 24.33 7.53
CA SER A 467 -23.99 25.51 7.25
C SER A 467 -23.60 26.94 7.81
N LEU A 468 -24.11 27.45 8.96
CA LEU A 468 -24.11 28.90 9.37
C LEU A 468 -23.74 29.35 10.86
N ASP A 469 -22.48 29.73 11.20
CA ASP A 469 -21.98 30.28 12.51
C ASP A 469 -20.72 31.23 12.45
N ALA A 470 -19.48 30.92 12.95
CA ALA A 470 -18.44 31.95 13.30
C ALA A 470 -16.86 31.71 13.32
N THR A 471 -16.08 31.26 12.29
CA THR A 471 -14.58 31.48 12.16
C THR A 471 -13.86 32.09 10.90
N PHE A 472 -14.46 32.85 9.95
CA PHE A 472 -13.82 33.84 9.03
C PHE A 472 -14.52 35.22 9.03
N GLY A 473 -13.74 36.31 9.22
CA GLY A 473 -14.11 37.70 8.94
C GLY A 473 -15.47 38.13 9.46
N VAL A 474 -16.41 38.27 8.53
CA VAL A 474 -17.85 38.05 8.75
C VAL A 474 -18.37 37.34 7.50
N GLY A 475 -18.92 36.13 7.63
CA GLY A 475 -19.62 35.44 6.54
C GLY A 475 -18.74 34.66 5.54
N GLY A 476 -17.65 34.03 6.00
CA GLY A 476 -16.81 33.13 5.23
C GLY A 476 -15.74 33.87 4.42
N LYS A 477 -16.07 35.02 3.78
CA LYS A 477 -15.63 35.47 2.41
C LYS A 477 -15.01 36.91 2.29
N ALA A 478 -13.84 37.06 1.62
CA ALA A 478 -12.88 38.23 1.51
C ALA A 478 -12.73 39.11 0.23
N THR A 479 -11.51 39.69 0.04
CA THR A 479 -11.23 40.95 -0.73
C THR A 479 -9.78 41.24 -1.34
N PHE A 480 -8.92 40.37 -1.94
CA PHE A 480 -7.69 40.85 -2.68
C PHE A 480 -8.04 41.70 -3.93
N GLY A 481 -7.04 42.05 -4.75
CA GLY A 481 -7.25 42.61 -6.07
C GLY A 481 -6.03 43.26 -6.77
N PHE A 482 -6.03 43.20 -8.10
CA PHE A 482 -4.91 42.76 -8.97
C PHE A 482 -5.20 43.09 -10.53
N THR A 483 -4.63 42.42 -11.58
CA THR A 483 -4.57 42.82 -13.05
C THR A 483 -4.02 41.87 -14.25
N GLN A 484 -4.31 40.54 -14.48
CA GLN A 484 -3.88 39.58 -15.64
C GLN A 484 -2.50 38.76 -15.68
N GLY A 485 -2.14 37.49 -16.12
CA GLY A 485 -2.63 36.08 -16.49
C GLY A 485 -2.37 34.71 -15.62
N TYR A 486 -1.63 33.64 -15.98
CA TYR A 486 -2.10 32.19 -15.98
C TYR A 486 -1.74 31.08 -14.87
N ASN A 487 -2.52 29.93 -14.87
CA ASN A 487 -2.63 28.57 -14.14
C ASN A 487 -2.04 28.23 -12.71
N ALA A 488 -2.51 27.12 -12.05
CA ALA A 488 -1.86 26.13 -11.08
C ALA A 488 -2.73 25.19 -10.07
N SER A 489 -2.15 24.18 -9.34
CA SER A 489 -2.73 23.19 -8.35
C SER A 489 -1.93 22.92 -6.98
N MET A 490 -1.96 21.75 -6.25
CA MET A 490 -1.65 21.66 -4.76
C MET A 490 -1.13 20.35 -4.04
N ALA A 491 -0.35 20.47 -2.91
CA ALA A 491 0.48 19.37 -2.28
C ALA A 491 1.03 19.33 -0.77
N LEU A 492 1.63 18.17 -0.37
CA LEU A 492 1.46 17.32 0.86
C LEU A 492 2.44 17.39 2.11
N ASP A 493 2.05 17.88 3.32
CA ASP A 493 2.74 17.58 4.62
C ASP A 493 1.83 17.43 5.89
N LEU A 494 2.21 17.99 7.08
CA LEU A 494 1.93 17.37 8.39
C LEU A 494 1.54 18.32 9.56
N SER A 495 1.79 19.64 9.51
CA SER A 495 1.30 20.64 10.51
C SER A 495 1.18 22.12 10.02
N GLY A 496 0.88 22.36 8.74
CA GLY A 496 0.00 23.47 8.34
C GLY A 496 0.54 24.66 7.55
N ARG A 497 1.78 24.69 7.04
CA ARG A 497 2.29 25.86 6.26
C ARG A 497 1.93 25.78 4.78
N ILE A 498 0.84 26.35 4.31
CA ILE A 498 0.28 26.09 2.95
C ILE A 498 0.99 26.96 1.81
N LEU A 499 0.89 26.81 0.45
CA LEU A 499 1.53 27.63 -0.66
C LEU A 499 1.02 27.59 -2.15
N ILE A 500 0.94 28.69 -2.93
CA ILE A 500 0.46 28.87 -4.33
C ILE A 500 1.56 29.39 -5.32
N GLU A 501 1.42 29.14 -6.64
CA GLU A 501 2.11 29.75 -7.82
C GLU A 501 1.16 30.35 -8.88
N TYR A 502 1.48 31.50 -9.52
CA TYR A 502 0.91 32.02 -10.79
C TYR A 502 1.76 33.22 -11.38
N SER A 503 1.54 33.76 -12.60
CA SER A 503 2.36 34.76 -13.42
C SER A 503 2.44 36.30 -13.09
N ALA A 504 3.55 37.02 -12.75
CA ALA A 504 3.59 38.37 -12.11
C ALA A 504 4.76 39.49 -12.18
N SER A 505 4.54 40.79 -12.57
CA SER A 505 5.43 41.74 -13.36
C SER A 505 5.87 43.18 -12.96
N ASP A 506 6.82 43.75 -13.76
CA ASP A 506 6.85 45.16 -14.29
C ASP A 506 6.70 45.35 -15.85
N GLY A 507 7.55 44.76 -16.70
CA GLY A 507 7.95 45.24 -18.08
C GLY A 507 6.99 45.24 -19.32
N GLY A 508 7.38 44.64 -20.47
CA GLY A 508 6.75 44.82 -21.83
C GLY A 508 6.55 43.64 -22.83
N GLY A 509 6.09 42.45 -22.42
CA GLY A 509 5.62 41.33 -23.26
C GLY A 509 5.52 39.94 -22.56
N GLY A 510 6.17 39.78 -21.41
CA GLY A 510 6.52 38.52 -20.76
C GLY A 510 5.64 37.78 -19.72
N LEU A 511 6.27 36.86 -18.94
CA LEU A 511 5.88 36.19 -17.65
C LEU A 511 7.19 35.82 -16.78
N ASN A 512 7.24 34.97 -15.69
CA ASN A 512 8.42 34.64 -14.75
C ASN A 512 8.25 33.63 -13.53
N PHE A 513 8.88 33.65 -12.30
CA PHE A 513 8.64 32.72 -11.08
C PHE A 513 7.88 33.15 -9.70
N ALA A 514 7.11 32.32 -8.92
CA ALA A 514 6.19 32.60 -7.70
C ALA A 514 6.13 31.76 -6.28
N VAL A 515 5.82 32.29 -5.01
CA VAL A 515 5.67 31.56 -3.62
C VAL A 515 5.09 32.07 -2.15
N THR A 516 4.60 33.29 -1.76
CA THR A 516 3.76 33.81 -0.55
C THR A 516 3.92 33.49 1.01
N ARG A 517 4.92 32.85 1.63
CA ARG A 517 4.72 32.13 2.97
C ARG A 517 4.25 32.77 4.35
N LEU A 518 2.94 33.10 4.55
CA LEU A 518 2.03 32.69 5.69
C LEU A 518 2.34 32.80 7.23
N ASN A 519 1.28 32.51 8.03
CA ASN A 519 0.94 31.60 9.16
C ASN A 519 -0.52 31.11 8.89
N THR A 520 -1.32 30.44 9.75
CA THR A 520 -2.59 29.80 9.24
C THR A 520 -3.69 30.74 8.69
N ASN A 521 -3.55 32.09 8.73
CA ASN A 521 -4.59 33.07 8.34
C ASN A 521 -4.20 34.53 7.91
N GLY A 522 -3.68 35.46 8.76
CA GLY A 522 -3.02 36.71 8.24
C GLY A 522 -2.68 37.93 9.18
N SER A 523 -1.44 38.46 9.40
CA SER A 523 -1.20 39.59 10.39
C SER A 523 0.18 40.30 10.59
N VAL A 524 1.39 39.82 10.23
CA VAL A 524 2.68 40.30 10.84
C VAL A 524 3.56 39.18 11.44
N ASP A 525 4.11 38.20 10.71
CA ASP A 525 4.88 37.03 11.26
C ASP A 525 6.37 37.31 11.49
N THR A 526 7.12 36.31 11.96
CA THR A 526 8.60 36.23 11.96
C THR A 526 9.22 36.09 10.55
N THR A 527 10.56 36.07 10.53
CA THR A 527 11.47 35.45 9.52
C THR A 527 11.03 35.58 8.05
N PHE A 528 11.57 36.64 7.43
CA PHE A 528 11.78 36.96 6.01
C PHE A 528 12.55 38.34 5.98
N GLY A 529 12.82 39.09 4.90
CA GLY A 529 12.83 38.85 3.45
C GLY A 529 12.62 40.14 2.58
N THR A 530 11.98 40.09 1.39
CA THR A 530 11.60 41.27 0.52
C THR A 530 10.11 41.22 0.05
N ASN A 531 9.38 42.37 -0.03
CA ASN A 531 7.96 42.48 0.41
C ASN A 531 6.93 41.56 -0.26
N GLY A 532 6.20 40.76 0.54
CA GLY A 532 5.18 39.80 0.13
C GLY A 532 5.75 38.62 -0.64
N THR A 533 6.58 38.93 -1.63
CA THR A 533 6.89 38.27 -2.88
C THR A 533 8.36 38.53 -3.28
N VAL A 534 9.11 37.67 -4.01
CA VAL A 534 10.54 37.40 -3.67
C VAL A 534 11.42 36.77 -4.79
N THR A 535 12.56 37.39 -5.23
CA THR A 535 13.01 37.29 -6.67
C THR A 535 14.51 37.48 -7.13
N ILE A 536 14.81 37.33 -8.45
CA ILE A 536 16.14 37.31 -9.19
C ILE A 536 16.10 38.06 -10.60
N ASP A 537 16.79 37.60 -11.69
CA ASP A 537 16.93 38.23 -13.06
C ASP A 537 17.46 37.29 -14.21
N PHE A 538 17.23 37.56 -15.54
CA PHE A 538 18.04 37.17 -16.78
C PHE A 538 17.56 36.30 -18.04
N GLY A 539 16.91 35.11 -17.97
CA GLY A 539 16.82 34.06 -19.02
C GLY A 539 15.94 34.29 -20.26
N ALA A 540 15.71 35.56 -20.60
CA ALA A 540 15.03 36.05 -21.80
C ALA A 540 13.62 35.49 -22.09
N TYR A 541 13.12 34.53 -21.31
CA TYR A 541 11.90 33.75 -21.44
C TYR A 541 11.80 32.66 -20.30
N ASP A 542 11.72 32.90 -18.97
CA ASP A 542 11.42 31.79 -18.00
C ASP A 542 10.43 31.90 -16.80
N GLY A 543 9.31 31.16 -16.91
CA GLY A 543 8.03 31.22 -16.19
C GLY A 543 7.85 30.40 -14.90
N SER A 544 6.59 30.03 -14.53
CA SER A 544 6.06 29.34 -13.30
C SER A 544 5.48 27.93 -13.53
N ASN A 545 5.58 26.94 -12.63
CA ASN A 545 4.95 25.63 -12.92
C ASN A 545 4.79 24.51 -11.88
N ALA A 546 5.34 24.43 -10.66
CA ALA A 546 5.49 23.13 -9.99
C ALA A 546 5.22 22.85 -8.44
N VAL A 547 4.41 21.80 -8.08
CA VAL A 547 3.84 21.50 -6.70
C VAL A 547 3.98 20.10 -5.96
N ALA A 548 5.03 19.73 -5.19
CA ALA A 548 4.99 18.82 -3.98
C ALA A 548 6.28 18.73 -3.07
N VAL A 549 6.28 17.94 -1.95
CA VAL A 549 6.66 18.42 -0.57
C VAL A 549 7.55 17.56 0.39
N ASP A 550 8.68 18.11 0.90
CA ASP A 550 9.72 17.45 1.77
C ASP A 550 9.49 17.48 3.34
N ARG A 551 10.47 17.17 4.20
CA ARG A 551 10.39 17.08 5.68
C ARG A 551 11.62 17.61 6.44
N ASN A 552 12.56 18.25 5.78
CA ASN A 552 13.95 18.30 6.23
C ASN A 552 14.53 19.72 6.33
N GLY A 553 14.06 20.64 5.49
CA GLY A 553 14.61 21.99 5.36
C GLY A 553 14.20 22.80 4.13
N ARG A 554 13.50 22.23 3.13
CA ARG A 554 14.01 21.79 1.82
C ARG A 554 13.11 21.82 0.56
N ILE A 555 12.02 22.61 0.42
CA ILE A 555 10.99 22.52 -0.67
C ILE A 555 11.49 22.24 -2.11
N VAL A 556 10.68 21.52 -2.90
CA VAL A 556 10.60 21.38 -4.38
C VAL A 556 9.76 22.46 -5.05
N ILE A 557 10.18 23.09 -6.16
CA ILE A 557 9.43 23.69 -7.30
C ILE A 557 10.46 23.78 -8.45
N ALA A 558 10.20 23.36 -9.70
CA ALA A 558 11.10 23.41 -10.87
C ALA A 558 10.40 23.02 -12.20
N GLY A 559 10.95 23.39 -13.38
CA GLY A 559 10.35 23.10 -14.71
C GLY A 559 10.96 23.80 -15.94
N ASP A 560 10.24 24.74 -16.57
CA ASP A 560 10.16 25.14 -18.02
C ASP A 560 10.79 26.44 -18.69
N SER A 561 12.09 26.73 -18.90
CA SER A 561 12.66 28.11 -19.14
C SER A 561 12.55 28.73 -20.52
N ILE A 562 11.42 28.53 -21.21
CA ILE A 562 11.59 28.10 -22.57
C ILE A 562 12.33 29.18 -23.53
N VAL A 563 13.59 28.97 -24.03
CA VAL A 563 14.63 29.86 -24.68
C VAL A 563 14.94 29.54 -26.16
N GLY A 564 14.42 30.34 -27.10
CA GLY A 564 14.79 30.31 -28.52
C GLY A 564 13.64 29.88 -29.43
N GLN A 565 13.69 28.63 -29.89
CA GLN A 565 12.59 27.84 -30.50
C GLN A 565 12.77 26.34 -30.23
N ALA A 566 13.82 26.02 -29.48
CA ALA A 566 14.37 24.71 -29.15
C ALA A 566 15.20 24.82 -27.84
N HIS A 567 15.62 23.72 -27.20
CA HIS A 567 15.91 23.63 -25.75
C HIS A 567 17.33 23.74 -25.21
N ASN A 568 17.40 23.96 -23.88
CA ASN A 568 18.56 23.85 -22.98
C ASN A 568 18.10 23.69 -21.46
N PHE A 569 18.74 22.88 -20.58
CA PHE A 569 18.16 22.40 -19.26
C PHE A 569 18.67 23.09 -17.93
N ALA A 570 17.95 22.94 -16.76
CA ALA A 570 18.28 23.43 -15.39
C ALA A 570 17.27 23.12 -14.21
N VAL A 571 17.65 23.15 -12.89
CA VAL A 571 16.73 22.94 -11.70
C VAL A 571 16.93 23.88 -10.47
N ALA A 572 15.98 23.91 -9.49
CA ALA A 572 15.74 24.94 -8.46
C ALA A 572 15.58 24.40 -7.00
N ARG A 573 16.08 25.03 -5.88
CA ARG A 573 15.73 24.67 -4.44
C ARG A 573 16.01 25.60 -3.21
N LEU A 574 15.59 26.87 -3.14
CA LEU A 574 15.40 27.64 -1.87
C LEU A 574 16.53 27.74 -0.75
N ASN A 575 16.26 28.49 0.33
CA ASN A 575 16.21 28.06 1.74
C ASN A 575 14.99 28.70 2.46
N SER A 576 14.67 28.33 3.71
CA SER A 576 13.41 28.58 4.44
C SER A 576 12.85 30.00 4.34
N ASN A 577 13.74 30.97 4.07
CA ASN A 577 13.64 32.36 4.52
C ASN A 577 14.10 33.40 3.42
N GLY A 578 15.04 33.06 2.51
CA GLY A 578 15.09 33.49 1.10
C GLY A 578 16.33 34.09 0.29
N THR A 579 17.59 34.37 0.67
CA THR A 579 18.76 34.95 -0.14
C THR A 579 19.73 34.00 -0.95
N LEU A 580 19.41 33.48 -2.16
CA LEU A 580 19.94 32.22 -2.85
C LEU A 580 20.99 31.29 -2.14
N ASP A 581 20.64 30.04 -1.77
CA ASP A 581 21.38 29.24 -0.74
C ASP A 581 22.46 28.26 -1.19
N THR A 582 23.57 28.32 -0.46
CA THR A 582 24.66 27.36 -0.25
C THR A 582 24.29 25.89 0.07
N SER A 583 23.51 25.22 -0.80
CA SER A 583 23.53 23.74 -0.88
C SER A 583 23.28 23.15 -2.27
N PHE A 584 22.58 23.87 -3.15
CA PHE A 584 22.38 23.44 -4.53
C PHE A 584 23.71 23.44 -5.34
N SER A 585 24.71 24.22 -4.89
CA SER A 585 26.03 24.48 -5.50
C SER A 585 26.00 25.36 -6.77
N ASP A 586 25.81 26.69 -6.60
CA ASP A 586 26.13 27.86 -7.48
C ASP A 586 25.12 29.09 -7.74
N ASP A 587 23.96 29.10 -8.44
CA ASP A 587 22.72 29.90 -8.10
C ASP A 587 21.37 29.26 -7.69
N GLY A 588 20.83 28.34 -8.51
CA GLY A 588 19.42 28.05 -8.82
C GLY A 588 19.09 27.62 -10.27
N LYS A 589 20.06 27.55 -11.24
CA LYS A 589 19.98 26.97 -12.63
C LYS A 589 21.34 26.58 -13.35
N ALA A 590 21.31 25.75 -14.42
CA ALA A 590 22.40 24.83 -14.93
C ALA A 590 23.07 25.09 -16.34
N THR A 591 24.03 24.22 -16.74
CA THR A 591 24.69 24.15 -18.09
C THR A 591 25.31 22.75 -18.45
N LEU A 592 25.24 22.31 -19.72
CA LEU A 592 25.77 21.05 -20.35
C LEU A 592 25.75 21.21 -21.92
N SER A 593 25.84 20.16 -22.76
CA SER A 593 25.66 20.17 -24.25
C SER A 593 25.26 18.76 -24.80
N LEU A 594 24.30 18.60 -25.76
CA LEU A 594 23.89 17.26 -26.28
C LEU A 594 23.19 17.09 -27.69
N GLY A 595 21.84 17.14 -27.80
CA GLY A 595 21.01 16.21 -28.62
C GLY A 595 20.19 16.67 -29.88
N GLN A 596 18.86 16.41 -29.93
CA GLN A 596 17.97 16.36 -31.14
C GLN A 596 16.82 17.43 -31.22
N TRP A 597 15.50 17.12 -31.38
CA TRP A 597 14.46 18.10 -31.81
C TRP A 597 13.08 18.34 -31.09
N ASN A 598 12.75 17.96 -29.82
CA ASN A 598 11.83 18.69 -28.86
C ASN A 598 12.24 18.37 -27.37
N ALA A 599 11.94 19.13 -26.27
CA ALA A 599 12.44 18.79 -24.90
C ALA A 599 11.80 19.25 -23.52
N GLY A 600 10.53 19.67 -23.37
CA GLY A 600 9.92 20.21 -22.09
C GLY A 600 9.74 19.31 -20.83
N ALA A 601 9.13 19.81 -19.73
CA ALA A 601 9.29 19.18 -18.37
C ALA A 601 8.13 19.24 -17.28
N SER A 602 7.01 18.49 -17.35
CA SER A 602 5.70 18.74 -16.65
C SER A 602 5.20 18.17 -15.28
N ALA A 603 5.79 17.23 -14.51
CA ALA A 603 5.35 16.78 -13.17
C ALA A 603 6.39 16.01 -12.31
N LEU A 604 6.77 16.53 -11.13
CA LEU A 604 7.94 16.14 -10.33
C LEU A 604 7.67 15.31 -9.06
N ALA A 605 8.61 14.52 -8.56
CA ALA A 605 8.41 13.57 -7.44
C ALA A 605 9.71 13.35 -6.62
N ILE A 606 10.06 12.12 -6.17
CA ILE A 606 11.32 11.64 -5.51
C ILE A 606 11.23 10.20 -4.93
N ASP A 607 12.27 9.36 -4.86
CA ASP A 607 12.24 8.12 -4.03
C ASP A 607 12.73 8.35 -2.57
N SER A 608 11.87 8.43 -1.54
CA SER A 608 12.07 8.84 -0.11
C SER A 608 13.35 8.64 0.74
N GLN A 609 14.39 8.05 0.19
CA GLN A 609 15.76 8.16 0.68
C GLN A 609 16.40 9.58 0.56
N ASN A 610 15.77 10.72 0.20
CA ASN A 610 14.80 10.98 -0.88
C ASN A 610 15.64 11.15 -2.19
N ARG A 611 15.53 10.39 -3.30
CA ARG A 611 16.48 10.35 -4.45
C ARG A 611 15.85 10.47 -5.87
N ILE A 612 16.61 11.00 -6.85
CA ILE A 612 16.14 11.55 -8.15
C ILE A 612 15.53 10.58 -9.12
N VAL A 613 14.50 10.97 -9.85
CA VAL A 613 14.04 10.21 -11.04
C VAL A 613 13.55 11.10 -12.21
N LEU A 614 13.98 12.38 -12.35
CA LEU A 614 13.41 13.40 -13.29
C LEU A 614 13.64 13.11 -14.77
N ALA A 615 13.33 13.95 -15.81
CA ALA A 615 13.04 15.41 -16.08
C ALA A 615 13.37 16.07 -17.48
N GLY A 616 12.53 16.10 -18.53
CA GLY A 616 12.84 16.60 -19.91
C GLY A 616 12.56 15.71 -21.14
N THR A 617 12.18 16.28 -22.30
CA THR A 617 11.69 15.56 -23.50
C THR A 617 12.74 15.31 -24.63
N SER A 618 12.41 14.45 -25.61
CA SER A 618 12.96 14.37 -26.98
C SER A 618 11.85 14.52 -28.05
N ASP A 619 11.80 13.69 -29.10
CA ASP A 619 11.21 14.06 -30.40
C ASP A 619 9.78 13.50 -30.71
N GLY A 620 9.27 12.46 -30.04
CA GLY A 620 8.04 11.69 -30.39
C GLY A 620 6.85 11.74 -29.40
N ASP A 621 6.72 10.99 -28.28
CA ASP A 621 7.44 9.84 -27.67
C ASP A 621 7.02 9.70 -26.14
N PHE A 622 7.86 9.32 -25.13
CA PHE A 622 7.52 9.24 -23.65
C PHE A 622 8.67 9.04 -22.55
N ALA A 623 9.04 9.92 -21.59
CA ALA A 623 10.24 9.72 -20.68
C ALA A 623 10.14 9.57 -19.14
N VAL A 624 11.26 9.05 -18.54
CA VAL A 624 11.79 8.92 -17.12
C VAL A 624 13.34 8.61 -17.05
N VAL A 625 14.15 9.19 -16.11
CA VAL A 625 15.61 8.87 -15.81
C VAL A 625 16.03 9.03 -14.30
N ARG A 626 17.26 9.47 -13.91
CA ARG A 626 17.89 9.29 -12.56
C ARG A 626 19.25 10.06 -12.30
N TYR A 627 19.39 10.94 -11.28
CA TYR A 627 20.61 11.66 -10.76
C TYR A 627 20.78 11.61 -9.17
N ASN A 628 21.39 12.60 -8.43
CA ASN A 628 21.46 12.66 -6.92
C ASN A 628 21.25 14.04 -6.16
N THR A 629 22.02 14.47 -5.11
CA THR A 629 21.66 15.49 -4.04
C THR A 629 22.31 16.89 -4.01
N ASN A 630 23.31 17.18 -4.84
CA ASN A 630 24.36 18.17 -4.50
C ASN A 630 24.80 19.12 -5.64
N GLY A 631 24.18 19.04 -6.82
CA GLY A 631 24.54 19.82 -8.01
C GLY A 631 24.53 19.03 -9.33
N THR A 632 24.27 17.72 -9.32
CA THR A 632 25.29 16.74 -9.81
C THR A 632 24.80 15.27 -10.11
N LEU A 633 25.58 14.13 -10.06
CA LEU A 633 26.96 13.79 -9.59
C LEU A 633 27.34 12.37 -9.08
N ASP A 634 26.52 11.32 -9.15
CA ASP A 634 26.91 9.97 -8.71
C ASP A 634 26.23 8.85 -9.53
N ASN A 635 26.90 8.41 -10.61
CA ASN A 635 26.53 7.28 -11.49
C ASN A 635 26.61 5.92 -10.74
N SER A 636 25.75 5.77 -9.74
CA SER A 636 26.01 4.90 -8.59
C SER A 636 25.55 3.46 -8.75
N PHE A 637 24.63 3.14 -9.66
CA PHE A 637 24.23 1.74 -9.89
C PHE A 637 23.68 1.36 -11.28
N SER A 638 22.91 2.23 -11.98
CA SER A 638 22.10 1.79 -13.14
C SER A 638 22.54 2.29 -14.53
N GLY A 639 23.18 3.45 -14.69
CA GLY A 639 23.95 3.73 -15.93
C GLY A 639 24.18 5.18 -16.37
N ASP A 640 23.87 5.50 -17.64
CA ASP A 640 24.07 6.83 -18.23
C ASP A 640 22.75 7.65 -18.42
N GLY A 641 21.63 7.12 -18.92
CA GLY A 641 20.29 7.75 -18.82
C GLY A 641 19.30 7.90 -20.00
N ILE A 642 19.19 6.98 -20.97
CA ILE A 642 18.11 6.88 -21.99
C ILE A 642 17.87 5.38 -22.29
N ASN A 643 16.64 4.97 -22.68
CA ASN A 643 16.43 3.85 -23.62
C ASN A 643 15.04 3.89 -24.28
N LEU A 644 13.95 3.56 -23.56
CA LEU A 644 12.57 3.53 -24.06
C LEU A 644 11.53 3.66 -22.92
N ILE A 645 10.39 4.33 -23.16
CA ILE A 645 9.09 3.96 -22.54
C ILE A 645 7.99 3.68 -23.60
N ASP A 646 8.34 3.28 -24.82
CA ASP A 646 7.41 2.99 -25.94
C ASP A 646 6.27 1.99 -25.63
N PHE A 647 5.01 2.27 -26.01
CA PHE A 647 3.89 1.30 -26.14
C PHE A 647 3.20 1.35 -27.53
N GLY A 648 3.62 2.20 -28.48
CA GLY A 648 3.56 1.87 -29.91
C GLY A 648 2.80 2.70 -30.98
N ASN A 649 2.38 3.99 -30.84
CA ASN A 649 1.55 4.64 -31.91
C ASN A 649 1.68 6.17 -32.30
N ASN A 650 2.36 7.10 -31.61
CA ASN A 650 2.55 8.56 -31.97
C ASN A 650 1.87 9.73 -31.15
N GLY A 651 1.84 9.70 -29.81
CA GLY A 651 1.64 10.92 -28.96
C GLY A 651 0.78 10.82 -27.67
N ASP A 652 1.33 11.20 -26.49
CA ASP A 652 0.95 10.76 -25.12
C ASP A 652 1.38 11.69 -23.92
N GLN A 653 0.85 11.47 -22.70
CA GLN A 653 1.04 12.31 -21.50
C GLN A 653 1.56 11.52 -20.29
N ALA A 654 1.84 12.21 -19.18
CA ALA A 654 1.66 11.64 -17.86
C ALA A 654 1.48 12.75 -16.83
N THR A 655 0.22 13.05 -16.55
CA THR A 655 -0.21 14.29 -15.90
C THR A 655 -0.20 14.39 -14.38
N ALA A 656 0.61 13.64 -13.61
CA ALA A 656 0.67 13.76 -12.13
C ALA A 656 1.85 13.03 -11.46
N VAL A 657 1.92 12.85 -10.11
CA VAL A 657 2.71 11.77 -9.41
C VAL A 657 2.46 11.50 -7.87
N ALA A 658 2.75 10.34 -7.22
CA ALA A 658 2.92 10.18 -5.74
C ALA A 658 3.74 8.94 -5.17
N ILE A 659 3.48 8.24 -4.01
CA ILE A 659 4.21 7.00 -3.47
C ILE A 659 3.40 5.91 -2.67
N TYR A 660 3.88 4.65 -2.59
CA TYR A 660 4.02 3.82 -1.33
C TYR A 660 4.93 2.57 -1.45
N GLY A 661 5.97 2.43 -0.60
CA GLY A 661 6.57 1.14 -0.20
C GLY A 661 8.10 1.07 -0.12
N ASN A 662 8.79 0.87 -1.24
CA ASN A 662 10.22 1.18 -1.40
C ASN A 662 10.60 1.26 -2.90
N ASP A 663 10.82 2.48 -3.37
CA ASP A 663 11.57 2.94 -4.55
C ASP A 663 10.89 2.84 -5.95
N ARG A 664 10.09 1.80 -6.25
CA ARG A 664 9.32 1.53 -7.51
C ARG A 664 8.09 2.42 -7.88
N ILE A 665 7.84 2.75 -9.17
CA ILE A 665 7.26 4.07 -9.50
C ILE A 665 6.05 4.15 -10.48
N VAL A 666 4.76 3.98 -10.15
CA VAL A 666 3.67 3.78 -11.18
C VAL A 666 3.28 5.04 -12.04
N ILE A 667 3.71 5.23 -13.31
CA ILE A 667 3.27 6.31 -14.21
C ILE A 667 1.75 6.13 -14.54
N SER A 668 1.13 6.96 -15.38
CA SER A 668 -0.30 6.94 -15.72
C SER A 668 -0.60 7.73 -16.99
N GLY A 669 -1.77 7.50 -17.60
CA GLY A 669 -2.05 7.88 -18.98
C GLY A 669 -3.52 8.18 -19.41
N GLY A 670 -3.82 8.05 -20.71
CA GLY A 670 -5.05 8.37 -21.49
C GLY A 670 -5.16 9.57 -22.49
N ALA A 671 -4.65 9.50 -23.73
CA ALA A 671 -4.48 10.53 -24.79
C ALA A 671 -5.68 10.80 -25.71
N VAL A 672 -5.44 10.72 -27.03
CA VAL A 672 -6.13 11.48 -28.08
C VAL A 672 -6.27 10.65 -29.38
N THR A 673 -6.06 9.32 -29.40
CA THR A 673 -6.41 8.51 -30.60
C THR A 673 -7.92 8.51 -30.85
N SER A 674 -8.35 8.03 -32.02
CA SER A 674 -9.78 7.90 -32.40
C SER A 674 -10.54 6.81 -31.65
N VAL A 675 -9.81 5.89 -31.03
CA VAL A 675 -10.33 4.92 -30.08
C VAL A 675 -9.60 5.18 -28.77
N TYR A 676 -9.93 4.37 -27.81
CA TYR A 676 -9.77 4.62 -26.43
C TYR A 676 -9.09 3.35 -25.94
N GLU A 677 -7.80 3.49 -25.60
CA GLU A 677 -6.88 2.40 -25.26
C GLU A 677 -6.14 2.71 -23.92
N TYR A 678 -6.07 1.71 -23.03
CA TYR A 678 -5.97 1.78 -21.56
C TYR A 678 -4.67 1.18 -21.01
N GLU A 679 -3.75 2.01 -20.53
CA GLU A 679 -2.37 1.57 -20.24
C GLU A 679 -2.10 1.28 -18.77
N LEU A 680 -1.13 0.39 -18.51
CA LEU A 680 -0.92 -0.31 -17.23
C LEU A 680 0.54 -0.87 -17.13
N ALA A 681 1.42 -0.42 -16.21
CA ALA A 681 2.81 -0.91 -16.10
C ALA A 681 3.50 -1.02 -14.72
N ARG A 682 4.73 -1.59 -14.71
CA ARG A 682 5.64 -1.72 -13.54
C ARG A 682 7.16 -1.60 -13.86
N LEU A 683 8.03 -1.40 -12.85
CA LEU A 683 9.48 -1.05 -12.80
C LEU A 683 9.80 -0.36 -11.45
N ASN A 684 11.06 -0.21 -11.05
CA ASN A 684 11.51 -0.77 -9.77
C ASN A 684 12.30 0.10 -8.74
N ALA A 685 12.89 -0.61 -7.78
CA ALA A 685 13.67 -0.10 -6.66
C ALA A 685 15.17 0.07 -6.97
N ASP A 686 15.97 -0.95 -6.67
CA ASP A 686 17.44 -0.97 -6.67
C ASP A 686 18.06 -1.61 -7.94
N GLY A 687 17.22 -1.96 -8.92
CA GLY A 687 17.62 -2.42 -10.25
C GLY A 687 16.41 -2.79 -11.11
N SER A 688 16.59 -2.83 -12.43
CA SER A 688 15.53 -2.98 -13.44
C SER A 688 14.82 -4.36 -13.40
N LEU A 689 13.89 -4.63 -14.34
CA LEU A 689 13.11 -5.89 -14.44
C LEU A 689 12.19 -6.16 -13.24
N ASP A 690 11.29 -5.22 -12.90
CA ASP A 690 10.30 -5.44 -11.81
C ASP A 690 9.38 -6.63 -12.14
N THR A 691 9.12 -6.95 -13.42
CA THR A 691 8.45 -8.13 -14.08
C THR A 691 7.30 -8.96 -13.45
N GLY A 692 7.03 -8.93 -12.15
CA GLY A 692 6.02 -9.73 -11.42
C GLY A 692 4.54 -9.62 -11.85
N PHE A 693 4.19 -10.46 -12.85
CA PHE A 693 2.87 -10.66 -13.51
C PHE A 693 2.98 -11.98 -14.32
N SER A 694 2.51 -11.96 -15.57
CA SER A 694 3.18 -12.67 -16.67
C SER A 694 3.58 -11.68 -17.79
N GLY A 695 4.00 -10.47 -17.41
CA GLY A 695 4.08 -9.30 -18.28
C GLY A 695 5.27 -8.38 -18.00
N ASP A 696 5.09 -7.15 -18.46
CA ASP A 696 6.09 -6.48 -19.30
C ASP A 696 6.00 -4.95 -19.24
N GLY A 697 4.93 -4.47 -18.62
CA GLY A 697 4.52 -3.08 -18.57
C GLY A 697 3.67 -2.57 -19.72
N LYS A 698 3.26 -3.35 -20.76
CA LYS A 698 2.98 -2.81 -22.13
C LYS A 698 1.96 -3.57 -23.04
N LEU A 699 0.71 -3.82 -22.60
CA LEU A 699 -0.35 -4.42 -23.45
C LEU A 699 -1.80 -3.93 -23.18
N THR A 700 -1.98 -2.61 -23.02
CA THR A 700 -3.19 -1.77 -23.17
C THR A 700 -4.62 -2.30 -22.73
N GLY A 701 -5.72 -1.86 -23.37
CA GLY A 701 -7.12 -2.33 -23.27
C GLY A 701 -8.21 -1.23 -23.21
N THR A 702 -9.52 -1.49 -22.97
CA THR A 702 -10.56 -0.49 -23.37
C THR A 702 -11.92 -0.53 -22.65
N GLY A 703 -12.78 0.43 -23.05
CA GLY A 703 -14.24 0.45 -22.99
C GLY A 703 -14.91 1.81 -22.75
N LEU A 704 -14.20 2.96 -22.91
CA LEU A 704 -14.48 4.39 -22.56
C LEU A 704 -15.91 4.96 -22.72
N GLY A 705 -16.23 6.18 -22.26
CA GLY A 705 -15.45 7.43 -22.19
C GLY A 705 -16.21 8.65 -21.66
N LEU A 706 -15.56 9.72 -21.17
CA LEU A 706 -14.35 10.42 -21.68
C LEU A 706 -13.04 10.51 -20.82
N LEU A 707 -12.71 11.65 -20.17
CA LEU A 707 -11.35 12.25 -20.32
C LEU A 707 -10.21 11.71 -19.43
N PRO A 708 -9.13 11.17 -20.01
CA PRO A 708 -8.83 9.78 -19.80
C PRO A 708 -7.66 9.51 -18.83
N GLY A 709 -7.31 10.34 -17.84
CA GLY A 709 -6.59 9.76 -16.67
C GLY A 709 -5.73 10.61 -15.76
N ARG A 710 -6.22 11.79 -15.46
CA ARG A 710 -5.39 12.93 -15.10
C ARG A 710 -5.08 13.09 -13.57
N SER A 711 -4.54 12.07 -12.88
CA SER A 711 -4.11 12.08 -11.44
C SER A 711 -3.63 10.65 -10.98
N VAL A 712 -2.92 10.36 -9.87
CA VAL A 712 -2.25 9.03 -9.56
C VAL A 712 -1.80 8.85 -8.03
N ALA A 713 -0.83 8.03 -7.48
CA ALA A 713 -0.24 7.98 -6.05
C ALA A 713 0.31 6.72 -5.19
N VAL A 714 0.15 5.39 -5.47
CA VAL A 714 0.74 4.03 -4.99
C VAL A 714 0.49 3.53 -3.56
N ASP A 715 0.32 2.20 -3.28
CA ASP A 715 -0.10 1.67 -1.93
C ASP A 715 0.60 0.62 -1.02
N SER A 716 0.24 0.78 0.27
CA SER A 716 0.59 0.03 1.48
C SER A 716 0.45 -1.48 1.48
N VAL A 717 -0.43 -2.06 0.66
CA VAL A 717 -0.71 -3.51 0.69
C VAL A 717 -0.36 -4.21 -0.63
N GLY A 718 -1.12 -5.22 -1.01
CA GLY A 718 -1.25 -5.61 -2.41
C GLY A 718 -2.71 -5.43 -2.81
N ARG A 719 -3.01 -4.40 -3.62
CA ARG A 719 -4.22 -4.10 -4.43
C ARG A 719 -3.86 -2.99 -5.52
N ILE A 720 -4.79 -2.27 -6.24
CA ILE A 720 -4.65 -1.21 -7.34
C ILE A 720 -6.06 -0.70 -7.88
N ALA A 721 -6.40 -0.62 -9.21
CA ALA A 721 -7.63 -0.07 -9.91
C ALA A 721 -7.74 1.44 -10.29
N MET A 722 -8.72 2.04 -11.03
CA MET A 722 -8.45 3.42 -11.61
C MET A 722 -9.66 4.32 -12.05
N ALA A 723 -9.42 5.61 -12.44
CA ALA A 723 -10.34 6.77 -12.37
C ALA A 723 -10.94 7.42 -13.64
N GLY A 724 -12.26 7.42 -13.80
CA GLY A 724 -12.86 8.00 -15.00
C GLY A 724 -14.37 7.99 -15.12
N SER A 725 -14.85 8.06 -16.37
CA SER A 725 -16.21 8.48 -16.70
C SER A 725 -16.93 7.68 -17.76
N PHE A 726 -18.10 7.17 -17.37
CA PHE A 726 -19.15 6.71 -18.28
C PHE A 726 -19.82 7.95 -18.93
N GLY A 727 -20.32 7.90 -20.17
CA GLY A 727 -20.34 6.77 -21.12
C GLY A 727 -21.77 6.62 -21.93
N ASN A 728 -23.48 5.08 -21.92
CA ASN A 728 -24.89 4.61 -22.26
C ASN A 728 -26.21 5.48 -22.40
N TYR A 729 -27.06 5.96 -21.45
CA TYR A 729 -27.12 6.36 -20.02
C TYR A 729 -26.89 5.30 -18.93
N SER A 730 -25.71 5.42 -18.33
CA SER A 730 -25.21 4.75 -17.12
C SER A 730 -24.08 5.61 -16.52
N MET A 731 -23.57 5.27 -15.34
CA MET A 731 -22.32 5.78 -14.78
C MET A 731 -21.53 4.68 -14.07
N ALA A 732 -20.19 4.71 -14.20
CA ALA A 732 -19.26 3.74 -13.67
C ALA A 732 -17.93 4.33 -13.19
N ALA A 733 -17.26 3.52 -12.37
CA ALA A 733 -16.02 3.76 -11.66
C ALA A 733 -15.33 2.39 -11.45
N LEU A 734 -13.98 2.32 -11.50
CA LEU A 734 -13.26 1.08 -11.79
C LEU A 734 -12.15 0.59 -10.84
N ARG A 735 -12.03 -0.75 -10.72
CA ARG A 735 -11.86 -1.56 -9.48
C ARG A 735 -11.45 -3.07 -9.76
N PHE A 736 -10.46 -3.68 -9.09
CA PHE A 736 -9.52 -4.73 -9.64
C PHE A 736 -9.14 -5.96 -8.67
N THR A 737 -8.41 -7.08 -9.04
CA THR A 737 -7.75 -8.15 -8.16
C THR A 737 -6.55 -8.93 -8.81
N ALA A 738 -5.65 -9.53 -8.00
CA ALA A 738 -4.44 -10.32 -8.33
C ALA A 738 -3.08 -9.57 -8.51
N ASP A 739 -2.74 -8.96 -9.66
CA ASP A 739 -1.58 -8.07 -9.96
C ASP A 739 -1.91 -7.34 -11.29
N GLY A 740 -2.29 -6.05 -11.24
CA GLY A 740 -2.81 -5.28 -12.38
C GLY A 740 -4.27 -5.41 -12.84
N ASN A 741 -4.92 -6.56 -12.66
CA ASN A 741 -6.19 -6.90 -13.35
C ASN A 741 -7.45 -6.23 -12.75
N LEU A 742 -8.48 -5.90 -13.55
CA LEU A 742 -9.90 -5.67 -13.13
C LEU A 742 -10.54 -6.90 -12.41
N ASP A 743 -11.73 -6.84 -11.78
CA ASP A 743 -12.24 -7.95 -10.87
C ASP A 743 -13.68 -7.87 -10.27
N ASN A 744 -14.12 -8.95 -9.58
CA ASN A 744 -15.37 -9.13 -8.82
C ASN A 744 -15.25 -9.29 -7.25
N SER A 745 -14.38 -8.58 -6.51
CA SER A 745 -14.41 -8.37 -5.03
C SER A 745 -15.54 -7.43 -4.60
N PHE A 746 -16.75 -7.89 -4.92
CA PHE A 746 -17.76 -6.99 -5.46
C PHE A 746 -19.19 -7.52 -5.49
N SER A 747 -20.13 -6.61 -5.77
CA SER A 747 -21.37 -6.88 -6.51
C SER A 747 -21.20 -6.75 -8.04
N GLY A 748 -20.11 -6.12 -8.51
CA GLY A 748 -19.84 -5.76 -9.91
C GLY A 748 -18.56 -6.33 -10.54
N ASP A 749 -18.00 -5.52 -11.43
CA ASP A 749 -17.31 -5.89 -12.67
C ASP A 749 -16.01 -5.12 -12.86
N GLY A 750 -15.70 -4.35 -11.84
CA GLY A 750 -14.58 -3.50 -11.80
C GLY A 750 -14.74 -2.11 -12.39
N ILE A 751 -15.87 -1.37 -12.46
CA ILE A 751 -17.30 -1.69 -12.68
C ILE A 751 -18.28 -0.92 -11.74
N ALA A 752 -18.82 0.26 -12.08
CA ALA A 752 -20.08 0.79 -11.49
C ALA A 752 -19.99 2.11 -10.68
N ALA A 753 -21.10 2.91 -10.66
CA ALA A 753 -21.32 4.20 -9.95
C ALA A 753 -20.44 5.37 -10.45
N VAL A 754 -20.81 6.64 -10.32
CA VAL A 754 -21.73 7.30 -9.40
C VAL A 754 -22.82 8.09 -10.15
N ASP A 755 -23.99 8.27 -9.53
CA ASP A 755 -25.08 9.08 -10.08
C ASP A 755 -25.48 10.20 -9.13
N PHE A 756 -25.25 11.41 -9.57
CA PHE A 756 -25.78 12.58 -8.91
C PHE A 756 -27.08 13.12 -9.55
N GLY A 757 -27.55 12.71 -10.75
CA GLY A 757 -28.83 13.09 -11.44
C GLY A 757 -28.91 14.12 -12.63
N SER A 758 -27.90 14.31 -13.51
CA SER A 758 -27.92 15.16 -14.73
C SER A 758 -27.15 14.53 -15.93
N PHE A 759 -26.77 15.26 -16.99
CA PHE A 759 -26.71 14.75 -18.37
C PHE A 759 -25.47 13.95 -18.86
N PHE A 760 -24.37 13.83 -18.13
CA PHE A 760 -23.08 13.26 -18.60
C PHE A 760 -22.30 12.44 -17.53
N SER A 761 -21.17 12.94 -16.98
CA SER A 761 -20.11 12.15 -16.31
C SER A 761 -18.72 12.76 -16.54
N VAL A 762 -18.19 13.72 -15.77
CA VAL A 762 -16.94 14.46 -16.13
C VAL A 762 -16.10 15.01 -14.93
N GLY A 763 -14.80 15.35 -15.06
CA GLY A 763 -14.04 16.18 -14.09
C GLY A 763 -12.91 15.50 -13.27
N SER A 764 -11.78 16.19 -13.07
CA SER A 764 -10.45 15.56 -12.92
C SER A 764 -9.89 15.06 -11.55
N PHE A 765 -10.62 14.29 -10.71
CA PHE A 765 -10.18 14.14 -9.30
C PHE A 765 -10.52 12.93 -8.37
N VAL A 766 -9.56 12.11 -7.84
CA VAL A 766 -9.74 11.29 -6.59
C VAL A 766 -8.46 10.75 -5.87
N ALA A 767 -8.44 10.38 -4.56
CA ALA A 767 -7.41 9.56 -3.86
C ALA A 767 -7.97 8.51 -2.83
N PHE A 768 -7.63 8.46 -1.49
CA PHE A 768 -7.77 7.19 -0.71
C PHE A 768 -7.86 7.01 0.83
N ASP A 769 -8.81 6.15 1.26
CA ASP A 769 -9.23 5.65 2.60
C ASP A 769 -8.14 5.10 3.57
N SER A 770 -8.09 5.48 4.84
CA SER A 770 -7.29 4.80 5.89
C SER A 770 -7.89 3.49 6.41
N GLN A 771 -9.21 3.30 6.39
CA GLN A 771 -9.86 2.11 6.97
C GLN A 771 -10.00 1.00 5.92
N ASP A 772 -8.98 0.86 5.07
CA ASP A 772 -9.00 0.20 3.77
C ASP A 772 -10.24 0.61 2.93
N ARG A 773 -10.42 1.94 2.78
CA ARG A 773 -11.56 2.54 2.08
C ARG A 773 -11.14 3.41 0.90
N VAL A 774 -12.11 4.04 0.25
CA VAL A 774 -12.14 4.30 -1.20
C VAL A 774 -12.85 5.68 -1.47
N VAL A 775 -13.07 6.26 -2.69
CA VAL A 775 -13.64 7.65 -2.94
C VAL A 775 -13.89 8.05 -4.47
N VAL A 776 -14.31 9.28 -4.88
CA VAL A 776 -14.53 9.74 -6.29
C VAL A 776 -14.61 11.29 -6.43
N GLY A 777 -14.25 11.94 -7.56
CA GLY A 777 -14.95 13.17 -8.03
C GLY A 777 -14.44 14.19 -9.10
N GLY A 778 -15.38 15.01 -9.63
CA GLY A 778 -15.29 15.79 -10.90
C GLY A 778 -16.12 17.10 -10.98
N TYR A 779 -16.98 17.34 -12.01
CA TYR A 779 -17.98 18.45 -12.20
C TYR A 779 -19.54 18.17 -12.20
N SER A 780 -20.40 18.55 -13.16
CA SER A 780 -21.88 18.31 -13.24
C SER A 780 -22.50 18.94 -14.50
N SER A 781 -23.65 18.45 -15.01
CA SER A 781 -24.28 18.91 -16.26
C SER A 781 -25.84 18.78 -16.44
N GLY A 782 -26.72 19.65 -15.91
CA GLY A 782 -27.98 20.11 -16.57
C GLY A 782 -28.69 21.36 -15.97
N ASN A 783 -28.76 22.53 -16.65
CA ASN A 783 -28.62 23.98 -16.25
C ASN A 783 -27.21 24.70 -16.51
N ASP A 784 -26.31 25.15 -15.58
CA ASP A 784 -24.82 25.45 -15.84
C ASP A 784 -23.74 25.01 -14.76
N ARG A 785 -22.89 25.74 -13.99
CA ARG A 785 -21.66 25.10 -13.34
C ARG A 785 -21.13 25.25 -11.77
N ASP A 786 -21.35 24.88 -10.43
CA ASP A 786 -21.85 23.99 -9.25
C ASP A 786 -21.21 22.67 -8.74
N PHE A 787 -20.70 22.63 -7.49
CA PHE A 787 -20.01 21.47 -6.87
C PHE A 787 -20.91 20.67 -5.89
N ALA A 788 -20.37 20.12 -4.77
CA ALA A 788 -20.45 18.69 -4.45
C ALA A 788 -20.68 18.27 -2.97
N LEU A 789 -20.79 16.96 -2.67
CA LEU A 789 -19.72 16.12 -2.06
C LEU A 789 -20.21 14.83 -1.31
N ALA A 790 -19.39 13.73 -1.27
CA ALA A 790 -19.95 12.35 -1.25
C ALA A 790 -19.15 11.04 -0.76
N ARG A 791 -19.67 10.15 0.12
CA ARG A 791 -18.97 8.94 0.70
C ARG A 791 -19.59 7.48 0.60
N LEU A 792 -19.17 6.57 -0.32
CA LEU A 792 -19.51 5.09 -0.31
C LEU A 792 -18.82 4.42 0.97
N ARG A 793 -18.93 3.10 1.34
CA ARG A 793 -18.34 2.43 2.58
C ARG A 793 -17.02 1.55 2.62
N GLY A 794 -16.01 1.63 1.75
CA GLY A 794 -14.73 0.85 1.77
C GLY A 794 -14.76 -0.68 1.61
N ASP A 795 -13.64 -1.38 1.85
CA ASP A 795 -13.72 -2.71 2.51
C ASP A 795 -13.88 -2.51 4.03
N ALA A 796 -14.61 -1.46 4.44
CA ALA A 796 -14.73 -1.05 5.83
C ALA A 796 -15.51 -2.12 6.57
N SER A 797 -14.76 -2.99 7.24
CA SER A 797 -15.34 -4.03 8.06
C SER A 797 -16.23 -3.37 9.10
N ARG A 798 -17.55 -3.50 8.94
CA ARG A 798 -18.54 -2.99 9.91
C ARG A 798 -18.48 -3.73 11.24
N ILE A 799 -17.72 -4.83 11.24
CA ILE A 799 -17.55 -5.86 12.26
C ILE A 799 -16.03 -6.00 12.48
N THR A 800 -15.38 -5.00 13.07
CA THR A 800 -13.92 -5.01 13.28
C THR A 800 -13.51 -6.18 14.16
N VAL A 801 -12.46 -6.87 13.73
CA VAL A 801 -11.77 -7.93 14.45
C VAL A 801 -10.41 -7.41 14.93
N THR A 802 -9.98 -7.78 16.14
CA THR A 802 -8.71 -7.29 16.73
C THR A 802 -8.10 -8.33 17.67
N PRO A 803 -6.80 -8.65 17.58
CA PRO A 803 -5.82 -8.13 16.62
C PRO A 803 -6.10 -8.58 15.18
N SER A 804 -5.52 -7.87 14.22
CA SER A 804 -5.56 -8.18 12.78
C SER A 804 -4.30 -8.92 12.29
N THR A 805 -3.42 -9.30 13.21
CA THR A 805 -2.23 -10.13 12.97
C THR A 805 -2.55 -11.60 13.24
N THR A 806 -1.87 -12.52 12.55
CA THR A 806 -1.94 -13.96 12.82
C THR A 806 -1.74 -14.27 14.30
N LEU A 807 -2.61 -15.10 14.86
CA LEU A 807 -2.49 -15.61 16.23
C LEU A 807 -1.73 -16.95 16.26
N THR A 808 -1.17 -17.32 17.41
CA THR A 808 -0.42 -18.58 17.56
C THR A 808 -0.92 -19.35 18.77
N THR A 809 -1.55 -20.50 18.51
CA THR A 809 -1.88 -21.51 19.53
C THR A 809 -0.83 -22.62 19.52
N THR A 810 -0.90 -23.53 20.48
CA THR A 810 -0.06 -24.72 20.53
C THR A 810 -0.93 -25.93 20.86
N GLU A 811 -0.61 -27.08 20.30
CA GLU A 811 -1.30 -28.36 20.55
C GLU A 811 -1.36 -28.75 22.02
N ALA A 812 -0.32 -28.39 22.80
CA ALA A 812 -0.28 -28.44 24.27
C ALA A 812 -1.34 -27.55 25.00
N GLY A 813 -2.43 -27.18 24.34
CA GLY A 813 -3.62 -26.53 24.89
C GLY A 813 -3.49 -25.01 25.10
N ALA A 814 -2.54 -24.35 24.44
CA ALA A 814 -2.40 -22.90 24.57
C ALA A 814 -3.58 -22.19 23.91
N ALA A 815 -4.08 -21.15 24.58
CA ALA A 815 -5.27 -20.41 24.17
C ALA A 815 -4.93 -18.95 23.88
N GLU A 816 -5.42 -18.47 22.74
CA GLU A 816 -5.29 -17.09 22.28
C GLU A 816 -6.65 -16.42 22.15
N SER A 817 -6.68 -15.10 21.98
CA SER A 817 -7.96 -14.38 21.87
C SER A 817 -7.96 -13.18 20.94
N PHE A 818 -9.06 -13.07 20.19
CA PHE A 818 -9.42 -11.88 19.43
C PHE A 818 -10.74 -11.30 19.96
N SER A 819 -11.03 -10.06 19.61
CA SER A 819 -12.30 -9.40 19.93
C SER A 819 -12.95 -8.86 18.68
N VAL A 820 -14.28 -8.97 18.65
CA VAL A 820 -15.12 -8.49 17.55
C VAL A 820 -16.00 -7.35 18.05
N VAL A 821 -16.14 -6.26 17.29
CA VAL A 821 -16.97 -5.11 17.65
C VAL A 821 -17.69 -4.55 16.43
N LEU A 822 -18.90 -4.02 16.62
CA LEU A 822 -19.57 -3.29 15.55
C LEU A 822 -19.14 -1.83 15.57
N ASN A 823 -18.93 -1.25 14.37
CA ASN A 823 -18.47 0.13 14.22
C ASN A 823 -19.61 1.17 14.15
N THR A 824 -20.86 0.71 13.99
CA THR A 824 -22.06 1.57 14.00
C THR A 824 -23.17 0.93 14.84
N GLN A 825 -24.09 1.76 15.36
CA GLN A 825 -25.24 1.27 16.12
C GLN A 825 -26.23 0.57 15.18
N PRO A 826 -26.47 -0.75 15.32
CA PRO A 826 -27.43 -1.43 14.49
C PRO A 826 -28.85 -1.09 14.94
N THR A 827 -29.78 -1.13 14.00
CA THR A 827 -31.23 -0.92 14.20
C THR A 827 -31.94 -2.18 14.71
N SER A 828 -31.35 -3.36 14.47
CA SER A 828 -31.81 -4.68 14.92
C SER A 828 -30.64 -5.52 15.45
N ASN A 829 -30.91 -6.71 16.00
CA ASN A 829 -29.84 -7.59 16.49
C ASN A 829 -29.05 -8.21 15.33
N VAL A 830 -27.75 -7.99 15.31
CA VAL A 830 -26.77 -8.58 14.38
C VAL A 830 -26.20 -9.85 15.00
N THR A 831 -26.20 -10.95 14.24
CA THR A 831 -25.70 -12.25 14.66
C THR A 831 -24.55 -12.69 13.75
N VAL A 832 -23.32 -12.58 14.21
CA VAL A 832 -22.15 -13.13 13.52
C VAL A 832 -22.07 -14.61 13.89
N ALA A 833 -22.12 -15.51 12.91
CA ALA A 833 -21.84 -16.93 13.15
C ALA A 833 -20.33 -17.17 12.96
N MET A 834 -19.76 -18.10 13.72
CA MET A 834 -18.33 -18.38 13.70
C MET A 834 -18.07 -19.88 13.77
N SER A 835 -17.11 -20.33 12.99
CA SER A 835 -16.64 -21.72 12.94
C SER A 835 -15.13 -21.73 12.76
N THR A 836 -14.47 -22.78 13.23
CA THR A 836 -13.10 -23.06 12.78
C THR A 836 -13.13 -23.71 11.40
N SER A 837 -12.14 -23.44 10.54
CA SER A 837 -11.92 -24.18 9.29
C SER A 837 -11.43 -25.59 9.57
N ASP A 838 -10.65 -25.76 10.64
CA ASP A 838 -10.20 -27.07 11.12
C ASP A 838 -10.37 -27.22 12.63
N ALA A 839 -11.01 -28.30 13.03
CA ALA A 839 -11.36 -28.59 14.42
C ALA A 839 -10.41 -29.57 15.10
N THR A 840 -9.49 -30.19 14.35
CA THR A 840 -8.35 -30.91 14.92
C THR A 840 -7.27 -29.94 15.41
N GLU A 841 -7.17 -28.76 14.79
CA GLU A 841 -6.20 -27.71 15.15
C GLU A 841 -6.65 -26.77 16.26
N GLY A 842 -7.95 -26.43 16.30
CA GLY A 842 -8.38 -25.45 17.28
C GLY A 842 -9.88 -25.24 17.38
N VAL A 843 -10.34 -25.01 18.61
CA VAL A 843 -11.75 -24.80 18.93
C VAL A 843 -11.99 -23.42 19.53
N ILE A 844 -13.16 -22.85 19.22
CA ILE A 844 -13.59 -21.53 19.68
C ILE A 844 -14.64 -21.64 20.78
N ASN A 845 -14.51 -20.81 21.83
CA ASN A 845 -15.43 -20.83 22.97
C ASN A 845 -16.85 -20.30 22.67
N LYS A 846 -17.07 -19.72 21.48
CA LYS A 846 -18.34 -19.16 21.01
C LYS A 846 -18.48 -19.45 19.53
N SER A 847 -19.57 -20.10 19.12
CA SER A 847 -19.93 -20.29 17.70
C SER A 847 -20.79 -19.16 17.14
N SER A 848 -21.14 -18.16 17.95
CA SER A 848 -21.83 -16.95 17.48
C SER A 848 -21.68 -15.77 18.45
N LEU A 849 -21.70 -14.56 17.93
CA LEU A 849 -21.76 -13.29 18.66
C LEU A 849 -23.02 -12.53 18.28
N VAL A 850 -23.78 -12.09 19.29
CA VAL A 850 -25.00 -11.29 19.09
C VAL A 850 -24.77 -9.86 19.57
N PHE A 851 -24.88 -8.91 18.65
CA PHE A 851 -24.77 -7.48 18.90
C PHE A 851 -26.15 -6.82 18.75
N THR A 852 -26.64 -6.25 19.84
CA THR A 852 -27.90 -5.53 19.94
C THR A 852 -27.66 -4.02 19.79
N PRO A 853 -28.72 -3.22 19.53
CA PRO A 853 -28.65 -1.76 19.57
C PRO A 853 -28.10 -1.17 20.89
N ALA A 854 -28.06 -1.95 21.99
CA ALA A 854 -27.56 -1.51 23.30
C ALA A 854 -26.08 -1.85 23.58
N ASN A 855 -25.50 -2.89 22.96
CA ASN A 855 -24.14 -3.38 23.27
C ASN A 855 -23.18 -3.41 22.06
N TRP A 856 -23.62 -3.05 20.86
CA TRP A 856 -22.85 -3.04 19.60
C TRP A 856 -21.38 -2.57 19.71
N LYS A 857 -21.15 -1.43 20.39
CA LYS A 857 -19.83 -0.81 20.59
C LYS A 857 -18.98 -1.43 21.71
N THR A 858 -19.44 -2.52 22.30
CA THR A 858 -18.71 -3.26 23.35
C THR A 858 -18.02 -4.43 22.68
N PRO A 859 -16.67 -4.46 22.61
CA PRO A 859 -15.96 -5.59 22.01
C PRO A 859 -16.34 -6.90 22.70
N GLN A 860 -16.68 -7.91 21.90
CA GLN A 860 -16.97 -9.27 22.35
C GLN A 860 -15.78 -10.17 22.03
N THR A 861 -15.07 -10.59 23.06
CA THR A 861 -13.88 -11.45 22.95
C THR A 861 -14.28 -12.90 22.64
N VAL A 862 -13.57 -13.52 21.69
CA VAL A 862 -13.59 -14.94 21.36
C VAL A 862 -12.25 -15.52 21.81
N THR A 863 -12.28 -16.67 22.47
CA THR A 863 -11.08 -17.41 22.86
C THR A 863 -10.97 -18.62 21.95
N ILE A 864 -9.81 -18.75 21.31
CA ILE A 864 -9.40 -19.92 20.54
C ILE A 864 -8.53 -20.76 21.48
N THR A 865 -8.71 -22.08 21.50
CA THR A 865 -7.84 -23.01 22.21
C THR A 865 -7.26 -23.95 21.16
N GLY A 866 -5.93 -24.04 21.09
CA GLY A 866 -5.27 -25.07 20.28
C GLY A 866 -5.79 -26.45 20.69
N GLN A 867 -5.96 -27.33 19.72
CA GLN A 867 -6.25 -28.73 19.99
C GLN A 867 -4.99 -29.55 19.78
N ASP A 868 -4.86 -30.55 20.65
CA ASP A 868 -3.78 -31.52 20.66
C ASP A 868 -4.14 -32.58 19.63
N ASP A 869 -3.44 -32.56 18.50
CA ASP A 869 -3.49 -33.63 17.53
C ASP A 869 -2.40 -34.66 17.88
N THR A 870 -2.61 -35.92 17.52
CA THR A 870 -1.63 -36.99 17.74
C THR A 870 -0.90 -37.37 16.45
N ILE A 871 -1.00 -36.55 15.39
CA ILE A 871 -0.32 -36.76 14.11
C ILE A 871 0.84 -35.79 13.89
N TYR A 872 1.92 -36.28 13.27
CA TYR A 872 3.00 -35.40 12.83
C TYR A 872 2.72 -34.84 11.42
N ASP A 873 2.28 -33.60 11.32
CA ASP A 873 2.21 -32.86 10.05
C ASP A 873 2.95 -31.51 10.04
N GLY A 874 3.11 -30.87 11.20
CA GLY A 874 3.92 -29.67 11.39
C GLY A 874 3.12 -28.37 11.23
N ASN A 875 3.27 -27.45 12.20
CA ASN A 875 2.61 -26.13 12.32
C ASN A 875 1.48 -25.85 11.32
N ILE A 876 0.27 -26.35 11.57
CA ILE A 876 -0.85 -26.13 10.66
C ILE A 876 -1.41 -24.71 10.83
N ALA A 877 -1.50 -24.01 9.70
CA ALA A 877 -2.22 -22.76 9.59
C ALA A 877 -3.69 -23.05 9.29
N TYR A 878 -4.58 -22.57 10.16
CA TYR A 878 -6.02 -22.70 10.05
C TYR A 878 -6.70 -21.34 10.29
N THR A 879 -8.01 -21.28 10.05
CA THR A 879 -8.75 -20.02 9.97
C THR A 879 -10.01 -20.09 10.81
N ILE A 880 -10.22 -19.12 11.71
CA ILE A 880 -11.55 -18.93 12.30
C ILE A 880 -12.40 -18.14 11.30
N VAL A 881 -13.31 -18.87 10.66
CA VAL A 881 -14.29 -18.34 9.70
C VAL A 881 -15.35 -17.53 10.45
N THR A 882 -15.38 -16.24 10.18
CA THR A 882 -16.35 -15.26 10.65
C THR A 882 -17.46 -15.09 9.63
N SER A 883 -18.40 -16.05 9.63
CA SER A 883 -19.47 -16.14 8.63
C SER A 883 -20.34 -14.87 8.55
N ALA A 884 -20.78 -14.59 7.32
CA ALA A 884 -21.67 -13.48 6.98
C ALA A 884 -22.80 -13.29 7.99
N ALA A 885 -22.87 -12.09 8.57
CA ALA A 885 -23.73 -11.80 9.70
C ALA A 885 -25.21 -11.87 9.31
N THR A 886 -26.02 -12.53 10.15
CA THR A 886 -27.47 -12.59 10.00
C THR A 886 -28.12 -11.49 10.83
N SER A 887 -28.90 -10.62 10.21
CA SER A 887 -29.58 -9.51 10.89
C SER A 887 -30.91 -9.17 10.21
N ALA A 888 -31.84 -8.57 10.96
CA ALA A 888 -32.97 -7.83 10.36
C ALA A 888 -32.60 -6.37 10.03
N ASP A 889 -31.37 -5.96 10.36
CA ASP A 889 -30.76 -4.70 9.94
C ASP A 889 -30.08 -4.89 8.58
N ALA A 890 -30.54 -4.15 7.56
CA ALA A 890 -30.00 -4.23 6.20
C ALA A 890 -28.52 -3.80 6.14
N ASP A 891 -28.08 -2.95 7.07
CA ASP A 891 -26.71 -2.47 7.18
C ASP A 891 -25.71 -3.55 7.67
N TYR A 892 -26.23 -4.71 8.10
CA TYR A 892 -25.45 -5.83 8.65
C TYR A 892 -25.84 -7.22 8.12
N SER A 893 -26.96 -7.36 7.43
CA SER A 893 -27.38 -8.63 6.84
C SER A 893 -26.49 -9.00 5.66
N GLY A 894 -25.79 -10.13 5.76
CA GLY A 894 -24.85 -10.61 4.74
C GLY A 894 -23.44 -10.01 4.84
N THR A 895 -23.18 -9.08 5.77
CA THR A 895 -21.83 -8.51 5.95
C THR A 895 -20.89 -9.54 6.55
N ASN A 896 -19.82 -9.89 5.83
CA ASN A 896 -18.75 -10.76 6.32
C ASN A 896 -17.72 -9.93 7.10
N ALA A 897 -17.15 -10.48 8.16
CA ALA A 897 -15.99 -9.89 8.82
C ALA A 897 -14.69 -10.43 8.18
N ALA A 898 -13.54 -9.93 8.64
CA ALA A 898 -12.25 -10.53 8.32
C ALA A 898 -12.05 -11.78 9.17
N ASP A 899 -11.83 -12.91 8.50
CA ASP A 899 -11.52 -14.18 9.16
C ASP A 899 -10.17 -14.10 9.90
N VAL A 900 -10.02 -14.86 10.98
CA VAL A 900 -8.82 -14.82 11.83
C VAL A 900 -7.87 -15.95 11.44
N SER A 901 -6.73 -15.61 10.86
CA SER A 901 -5.62 -16.55 10.65
C SER A 901 -5.01 -16.95 11.99
N VAL A 902 -4.86 -18.25 12.20
CA VAL A 902 -4.22 -18.85 13.38
C VAL A 902 -3.21 -19.89 12.90
N THR A 903 -2.08 -19.99 13.59
CA THR A 903 -1.16 -21.12 13.44
C THR A 903 -1.17 -21.91 14.74
N ASN A 904 -1.55 -23.18 14.67
CA ASN A 904 -1.26 -24.13 15.74
C ASN A 904 0.21 -24.54 15.59
N THR A 905 0.95 -24.69 16.69
CA THR A 905 2.35 -25.16 16.61
C THR A 905 2.48 -26.61 17.05
N ASP A 906 3.07 -27.38 16.14
CA ASP A 906 3.45 -28.79 16.22
C ASP A 906 4.34 -29.06 17.45
N ASN A 907 3.88 -29.99 18.28
CA ASN A 907 4.51 -30.40 19.52
C ASN A 907 5.08 -31.83 19.47
N GLU A 908 4.73 -32.59 18.42
CA GLU A 908 5.23 -33.93 18.12
C GLU A 908 6.75 -33.99 17.87
N THR A 909 7.40 -34.96 18.51
CA THR A 909 8.86 -35.09 18.46
C THR A 909 9.32 -35.89 17.24
N LYS A 910 9.40 -35.20 16.09
CA LYS A 910 9.79 -35.73 14.77
C LYS A 910 10.94 -36.77 14.81
N PRO A 911 10.85 -37.88 14.06
CA PRO A 911 11.98 -38.78 13.82
C PRO A 911 13.20 -38.04 13.24
N VAL A 912 14.40 -38.33 13.76
CA VAL A 912 15.60 -37.53 13.47
C VAL A 912 16.88 -38.39 13.38
N LEU A 913 17.76 -38.04 12.44
CA LEU A 913 19.11 -38.59 12.36
C LEU A 913 20.05 -37.74 13.23
N ALA A 914 20.29 -38.17 14.46
CA ALA A 914 21.11 -37.47 15.46
C ALA A 914 22.46 -38.18 15.69
N PRO A 915 23.44 -37.55 16.38
CA PRO A 915 24.63 -38.27 16.88
C PRO A 915 24.22 -39.43 17.79
N ASP A 916 24.82 -40.61 17.64
CA ASP A 916 24.51 -41.78 18.48
C ASP A 916 24.91 -41.46 19.94
N PRO A 917 23.97 -41.54 20.92
CA PRO A 917 24.22 -41.17 22.31
C PRO A 917 25.28 -42.04 23.01
N THR A 918 25.67 -43.16 22.40
CA THR A 918 26.65 -44.13 22.91
C THR A 918 27.97 -44.14 22.13
N ASP A 919 27.98 -43.57 20.91
CA ASP A 919 29.15 -43.35 20.06
C ASP A 919 28.94 -42.08 19.20
N PRO A 920 29.19 -40.87 19.74
CA PRO A 920 28.93 -39.60 19.04
C PRO A 920 29.74 -39.38 17.75
N THR A 921 30.61 -40.32 17.36
CA THR A 921 31.27 -40.32 16.04
C THR A 921 30.39 -40.92 14.93
N LYS A 922 29.27 -41.54 15.32
CA LYS A 922 28.26 -42.14 14.45
C LYS A 922 26.92 -41.43 14.60
N THR A 923 25.99 -41.80 13.72
CA THR A 923 24.60 -41.35 13.74
C THR A 923 23.66 -42.47 14.16
N ALA A 924 22.66 -42.12 14.97
CA ALA A 924 21.50 -42.94 15.26
C ALA A 924 20.26 -42.31 14.59
N LEU A 925 19.39 -43.15 14.02
CA LEU A 925 18.06 -42.73 13.62
C LEU A 925 17.16 -42.94 14.83
N VAL A 926 16.65 -41.84 15.40
CA VAL A 926 15.74 -41.86 16.56
C VAL A 926 14.33 -41.68 16.03
N VAL A 927 13.43 -42.59 16.39
CA VAL A 927 12.00 -42.57 16.06
C VAL A 927 11.24 -42.58 17.38
N ASN A 928 10.46 -41.54 17.64
CA ASN A 928 9.51 -41.53 18.75
C ASN A 928 8.11 -41.82 18.19
N GLY A 929 7.32 -42.59 18.93
CA GLY A 929 5.87 -42.62 18.79
C GLY A 929 5.22 -41.51 19.61
N THR A 930 4.00 -41.76 20.04
CA THR A 930 3.06 -40.86 20.73
C THR A 930 2.47 -41.56 21.96
N SER A 931 1.68 -40.87 22.79
CA SER A 931 0.94 -41.53 23.88
C SER A 931 -0.37 -42.21 23.42
N ALA A 932 -0.38 -42.80 22.22
CA ALA A 932 -1.52 -43.48 21.62
C ALA A 932 -1.07 -44.71 20.82
N ASN A 933 -1.96 -45.70 20.69
CA ASN A 933 -1.71 -46.97 20.01
C ASN A 933 -1.13 -46.79 18.58
N ASP A 934 0.19 -46.92 18.47
CA ASP A 934 0.99 -46.62 17.29
C ASP A 934 1.41 -47.88 16.51
N ILE A 935 1.55 -47.75 15.20
CA ILE A 935 2.18 -48.74 14.31
C ILE A 935 3.46 -48.11 13.74
N VAL A 936 4.59 -48.34 14.41
CA VAL A 936 5.91 -47.83 14.02
C VAL A 936 6.59 -48.82 13.08
N SER A 937 6.57 -48.55 11.78
CA SER A 937 7.22 -49.37 10.75
C SER A 937 8.49 -48.71 10.19
N VAL A 938 9.62 -49.43 10.17
CA VAL A 938 10.86 -48.95 9.54
C VAL A 938 11.30 -49.91 8.44
N VAL A 939 11.32 -49.42 7.19
CA VAL A 939 11.47 -50.23 5.96
C VAL A 939 12.76 -49.90 5.22
N ALA A 940 13.46 -50.90 4.70
CA ALA A 940 14.67 -50.69 3.89
C ALA A 940 14.31 -50.12 2.50
N SER A 941 14.78 -48.90 2.20
CA SER A 941 14.47 -48.19 0.95
C SER A 941 15.75 -47.87 0.18
N GLY A 942 16.37 -48.91 -0.40
CA GLY A 942 17.62 -48.79 -1.16
C GLY A 942 18.80 -48.35 -0.28
N SER A 943 19.32 -47.14 -0.50
CA SER A 943 20.38 -46.51 0.33
C SER A 943 19.86 -45.83 1.60
N GLN A 944 18.55 -45.80 1.81
CA GLN A 944 17.86 -45.12 2.92
C GLN A 944 17.01 -46.08 3.76
N TYR A 945 16.50 -45.61 4.89
CA TYR A 945 15.38 -46.22 5.62
C TYR A 945 14.15 -45.33 5.48
N GLN A 946 12.99 -45.92 5.25
CA GLN A 946 11.70 -45.23 5.24
C GLN A 946 11.00 -45.50 6.58
N VAL A 947 10.78 -44.45 7.36
CA VAL A 947 10.04 -44.51 8.62
C VAL A 947 8.59 -44.18 8.31
N ILE A 948 7.68 -45.03 8.77
CA ILE A 948 6.23 -44.87 8.67
C ILE A 948 5.67 -45.04 10.08
N ILE A 949 4.91 -44.08 10.58
CA ILE A 949 4.16 -44.21 11.85
C ILE A 949 2.67 -44.07 11.52
N LYS A 950 1.81 -44.82 12.20
CA LYS A 950 0.36 -44.77 12.02
C LYS A 950 -0.38 -44.94 13.34
N GLN A 951 -1.51 -44.26 13.51
CA GLN A 951 -2.48 -44.59 14.54
C GLN A 951 -3.73 -45.18 13.89
N GLY A 952 -4.08 -46.41 14.28
CA GLY A 952 -5.14 -47.18 13.62
C GLY A 952 -4.90 -47.31 12.11
N SER A 953 -5.74 -46.64 11.30
CA SER A 953 -5.60 -46.60 9.83
C SER A 953 -4.84 -45.37 9.30
N THR A 954 -4.69 -44.32 10.11
CA THR A 954 -4.17 -43.00 9.70
C THR A 954 -2.65 -43.03 9.70
N THR A 955 -2.01 -42.60 8.61
CA THR A 955 -0.54 -42.50 8.56
C THR A 955 -0.12 -41.13 9.04
N ILE A 956 0.59 -41.10 10.17
CA ILE A 956 0.96 -39.87 10.88
C ILE A 956 2.41 -39.46 10.62
N PHE A 957 3.24 -40.36 10.09
CA PHE A 957 4.58 -40.03 9.62
C PHE A 957 4.92 -40.91 8.41
N ASN A 958 5.57 -40.36 7.38
CA ASN A 958 6.07 -41.16 6.25
C ASN A 958 7.21 -40.44 5.50
N GLN A 959 8.46 -40.60 5.94
CA GLN A 959 9.63 -39.99 5.29
C GLN A 959 10.83 -40.93 5.20
N LYS A 960 11.83 -40.55 4.38
CA LYS A 960 13.07 -41.32 4.20
C LYS A 960 14.27 -40.63 4.83
N PHE A 961 15.07 -41.42 5.53
CA PHE A 961 16.30 -40.99 6.18
C PHE A 961 17.51 -41.71 5.59
N ASN A 962 18.66 -41.03 5.55
CA ASN A 962 19.93 -41.68 5.30
C ASN A 962 20.19 -42.71 6.41
N LYS A 963 20.72 -43.88 6.04
CA LYS A 963 20.95 -44.96 7.01
C LYS A 963 21.85 -44.49 8.16
N PRO A 964 21.49 -44.77 9.43
CA PRO A 964 22.36 -44.51 10.55
C PRO A 964 23.66 -45.30 10.44
N THR A 965 24.76 -44.68 10.85
CA THR A 965 26.08 -45.32 10.88
C THR A 965 26.34 -46.08 12.18
N GLY A 966 25.50 -45.86 13.20
CA GLY A 966 25.44 -46.61 14.46
C GLY A 966 24.24 -47.56 14.50
N ARG A 967 23.04 -47.02 14.79
CA ARG A 967 21.87 -47.82 15.16
C ARG A 967 20.53 -47.18 14.78
N LEU A 968 19.47 -47.98 14.83
CA LEU A 968 18.09 -47.51 14.96
C LEU A 968 17.72 -47.44 16.45
N ILE A 969 17.02 -46.39 16.87
CA ILE A 969 16.38 -46.26 18.18
C ILE A 969 14.88 -46.02 17.94
N VAL A 970 14.02 -46.82 18.56
CA VAL A 970 12.57 -46.59 18.60
C VAL A 970 12.13 -46.45 20.05
N ASN A 971 11.21 -45.54 20.32
CA ASN A 971 10.63 -45.27 21.63
C ASN A 971 9.14 -44.97 21.43
N ALA A 972 8.26 -45.96 21.61
CA ALA A 972 6.85 -45.83 21.20
C ALA A 972 6.01 -45.00 22.19
N LEU A 973 6.25 -45.13 23.51
CA LEU A 973 5.78 -44.33 24.66
C LEU A 973 4.65 -44.96 25.50
N GLU A 974 3.39 -44.55 25.34
CA GLU A 974 2.24 -45.08 26.08
C GLU A 974 1.17 -45.47 25.06
N GLY A 975 0.60 -46.67 25.14
CA GLY A 975 -0.28 -47.18 24.09
C GLY A 975 -0.17 -48.69 23.98
N ASN A 976 -1.09 -49.34 23.26
CA ASN A 976 -0.88 -50.72 22.80
C ASN A 976 -0.32 -50.68 21.37
N ASP A 977 0.99 -50.82 21.25
CA ASP A 977 1.75 -50.45 20.06
C ASP A 977 2.20 -51.65 19.22
N LEU A 978 2.54 -51.39 17.96
CA LEU A 978 3.06 -52.36 16.99
C LEU A 978 4.32 -51.82 16.31
N ILE A 979 5.48 -52.21 16.83
CA ILE A 979 6.79 -51.89 16.23
C ILE A 979 7.14 -52.97 15.20
N VAL A 980 7.45 -52.58 13.96
CA VAL A 980 7.81 -53.50 12.87
C VAL A 980 9.05 -53.02 12.13
N ILE A 981 10.19 -53.69 12.36
CA ILE A 981 11.44 -53.37 11.68
C ILE A 981 11.68 -54.38 10.54
N ASP A 982 11.90 -53.88 9.32
CA ASP A 982 12.09 -54.71 8.13
C ASP A 982 13.28 -55.68 8.29
N PRO A 983 13.10 -57.00 8.11
CA PRO A 983 14.17 -58.00 8.22
C PRO A 983 15.44 -57.73 7.37
N ALA A 984 15.38 -56.89 6.34
CA ALA A 984 16.52 -56.45 5.55
C ALA A 984 17.38 -55.35 6.21
N ILE A 985 16.95 -54.79 7.34
CA ILE A 985 17.72 -53.84 8.15
C ILE A 985 18.78 -54.61 8.96
N SER A 986 20.04 -54.23 8.81
CA SER A 986 21.19 -54.87 9.47
C SER A 986 21.93 -53.99 10.48
N SER A 987 21.45 -52.76 10.70
CA SER A 987 21.95 -51.92 11.79
C SER A 987 21.45 -52.47 13.13
N SER A 988 22.21 -52.25 14.20
CA SER A 988 21.77 -52.63 15.55
C SER A 988 20.54 -51.81 15.95
N GLN A 989 19.66 -52.41 16.76
CA GLN A 989 18.39 -51.84 17.18
C GLN A 989 18.37 -51.63 18.70
N LEU A 990 17.70 -50.59 19.15
CA LEU A 990 17.34 -50.37 20.55
C LEU A 990 15.90 -49.88 20.58
N LEU A 991 14.98 -50.78 20.93
CA LEU A 991 13.53 -50.57 20.84
C LEU A 991 12.96 -50.55 22.26
N TYR A 992 12.23 -49.49 22.59
CA TYR A 992 11.38 -49.39 23.77
C TYR A 992 9.94 -49.34 23.25
N ALA A 993 9.10 -50.26 23.69
CA ALA A 993 7.67 -50.20 23.43
C ALA A 993 7.06 -49.16 24.37
N GLY A 994 6.86 -49.50 25.65
CA GLY A 994 6.66 -48.54 26.72
C GLY A 994 5.61 -48.96 27.74
N ALA A 995 4.44 -48.32 27.73
CA ALA A 995 3.37 -48.63 28.68
C ALA A 995 2.07 -49.01 27.95
N GLY A 996 1.84 -50.32 27.83
CA GLY A 996 0.62 -50.94 27.32
C GLY A 996 0.83 -52.41 26.98
N ASN A 997 0.10 -52.93 26.00
CA ASN A 997 0.17 -54.35 25.61
C ASN A 997 0.67 -54.43 24.18
N ASP A 998 1.99 -54.49 24.05
CA ASP A 998 2.70 -54.13 22.83
C ASP A 998 3.11 -55.34 22.00
N ILE A 999 3.38 -55.11 20.72
CA ILE A 999 3.85 -56.13 19.78
C ILE A 999 5.09 -55.60 19.07
N VAL A 1000 6.22 -56.29 19.21
CA VAL A 1000 7.50 -55.86 18.60
C VAL A 1000 8.05 -56.93 17.68
N TYR A 1001 8.30 -56.59 16.42
CA TYR A 1001 9.05 -57.39 15.46
C TYR A 1001 10.38 -56.70 15.12
N THR A 1002 11.50 -57.33 15.47
CA THR A 1002 12.85 -56.83 15.14
C THR A 1002 13.30 -57.30 13.75
N SER A 1003 14.35 -56.67 13.20
CA SER A 1003 15.05 -57.19 12.03
C SER A 1003 16.13 -58.22 12.38
N ASN A 1004 16.79 -58.80 11.37
CA ASN A 1004 17.95 -59.71 11.55
C ASN A 1004 19.23 -59.05 12.11
N GLY A 1005 19.20 -57.76 12.51
CA GLY A 1005 20.34 -57.04 13.06
C GLY A 1005 20.25 -56.90 14.59
N ALA A 1006 21.30 -57.28 15.32
CA ALA A 1006 21.30 -57.38 16.79
C ALA A 1006 20.54 -56.28 17.54
N ALA A 1007 19.53 -56.68 18.31
CA ALA A 1007 18.55 -55.82 18.96
C ALA A 1007 18.62 -55.90 20.49
N VAL A 1008 18.27 -54.78 21.14
CA VAL A 1008 17.71 -54.80 22.50
C VAL A 1008 16.27 -54.34 22.39
N VAL A 1009 15.35 -55.10 22.98
CA VAL A 1009 13.92 -54.79 23.07
C VAL A 1009 13.52 -54.75 24.53
N LEU A 1010 12.74 -53.73 24.88
CA LEU A 1010 12.09 -53.58 26.18
C LEU A 1010 10.59 -53.44 25.91
N GLY A 1011 9.78 -54.30 26.53
CA GLY A 1011 8.33 -54.16 26.57
C GLY A 1011 7.97 -52.95 27.43
N GLY A 1012 7.92 -53.16 28.75
CA GLY A 1012 7.76 -52.13 29.76
C GLY A 1012 6.61 -52.43 30.71
N ASP A 1013 5.56 -51.60 30.75
CA ASP A 1013 4.42 -51.77 31.66
C ASP A 1013 3.18 -52.34 30.93
N GLY A 1014 3.04 -53.67 30.85
CA GLY A 1014 1.79 -54.33 30.51
C GLY A 1014 1.85 -55.82 30.12
N ASN A 1015 1.48 -56.22 28.91
CA ASN A 1015 1.51 -57.65 28.52
C ASN A 1015 1.97 -57.79 27.07
N ASP A 1016 3.28 -57.94 26.90
CA ASP A 1016 3.95 -57.64 25.63
C ASP A 1016 4.34 -58.89 24.85
N ALA A 1017 4.32 -58.80 23.52
CA ALA A 1017 4.66 -59.87 22.60
C ALA A 1017 5.84 -59.45 21.70
N MET A 1018 7.05 -59.87 22.09
CA MET A 1018 8.29 -59.55 21.41
C MET A 1018 8.77 -60.72 20.55
N TYR A 1019 9.08 -60.43 19.28
CA TYR A 1019 9.54 -61.37 18.27
C TYR A 1019 10.86 -60.87 17.69
N ALA A 1020 11.96 -61.49 18.09
CA ALA A 1020 13.29 -61.18 17.58
C ALA A 1020 13.58 -61.84 16.21
N GLY A 1021 14.66 -61.39 15.59
CA GLY A 1021 15.18 -61.88 14.32
C GLY A 1021 16.36 -62.83 14.50
N ASN A 1022 16.99 -63.25 13.41
CA ASN A 1022 18.01 -64.30 13.42
C ASN A 1022 19.41 -63.81 13.88
N SER A 1023 19.49 -63.04 14.98
CA SER A 1023 20.70 -62.36 15.45
C SER A 1023 21.15 -62.84 16.84
N ARG A 1024 21.70 -61.95 17.68
CA ARG A 1024 21.87 -62.20 19.11
C ARG A 1024 21.24 -61.04 19.86
N ASP A 1025 20.03 -61.27 20.30
CA ASP A 1025 19.14 -60.22 20.77
C ASP A 1025 18.99 -60.28 22.30
N ILE A 1026 18.44 -59.21 22.86
CA ILE A 1026 18.17 -59.06 24.30
C ILE A 1026 16.72 -58.60 24.42
N LEU A 1027 15.87 -59.46 24.97
CA LEU A 1027 14.45 -59.19 25.20
C LEU A 1027 14.24 -59.04 26.72
N ILE A 1028 13.66 -57.92 27.12
CA ILE A 1028 13.26 -57.59 28.49
C ILE A 1028 11.75 -57.39 28.44
N GLY A 1029 10.99 -58.19 29.18
CA GLY A 1029 9.54 -58.05 29.34
C GLY A 1029 9.21 -56.74 30.05
N GLY A 1030 9.13 -56.80 31.38
CA GLY A 1030 9.02 -55.62 32.23
C GLY A 1030 8.14 -55.88 33.43
N LEU A 1031 6.94 -55.29 33.45
CA LEU A 1031 5.88 -55.48 34.44
C LEU A 1031 4.61 -56.04 33.78
N GLY A 1032 4.32 -57.31 34.00
CA GLY A 1032 3.12 -57.99 33.55
C GLY A 1032 3.40 -59.21 32.66
N THR A 1033 2.37 -59.78 32.00
CA THR A 1033 2.43 -61.16 31.50
C THR A 1033 2.93 -61.24 30.06
N ASP A 1034 4.24 -61.48 29.91
CA ASP A 1034 4.93 -61.25 28.64
C ASP A 1034 5.23 -62.53 27.83
N VAL A 1035 5.45 -62.33 26.53
CA VAL A 1035 5.70 -63.37 25.53
C VAL A 1035 6.93 -62.97 24.72
N LEU A 1036 8.08 -63.56 25.05
CA LEU A 1036 9.39 -63.27 24.44
C LEU A 1036 9.79 -64.42 23.52
N LEU A 1037 10.07 -64.14 22.24
CA LEU A 1037 10.57 -65.12 21.26
C LEU A 1037 11.92 -64.66 20.69
N GLY A 1038 13.00 -65.41 20.95
CA GLY A 1038 14.37 -65.13 20.47
C GLY A 1038 14.59 -65.42 18.97
N ALA A 1039 14.03 -66.54 18.50
CA ALA A 1039 14.15 -67.08 17.14
C ALA A 1039 15.46 -67.84 16.87
N ASP A 1040 16.30 -67.44 15.91
CA ASP A 1040 17.59 -68.11 15.64
C ASP A 1040 18.72 -67.26 16.24
N GLY A 1041 19.34 -67.70 17.32
CA GLY A 1041 20.30 -66.84 18.02
C GLY A 1041 20.99 -67.50 19.21
N ASP A 1042 21.96 -66.79 19.77
CA ASP A 1042 22.24 -66.95 21.20
C ASP A 1042 21.59 -65.74 21.85
N ASP A 1043 20.47 -65.87 22.56
CA ASP A 1043 19.67 -64.73 23.02
C ASP A 1043 19.64 -64.56 24.54
N ILE A 1044 19.29 -63.37 25.02
CA ILE A 1044 18.99 -63.11 26.44
C ILE A 1044 17.51 -62.81 26.57
N LEU A 1045 16.80 -63.59 27.37
CA LEU A 1045 15.37 -63.41 27.64
C LEU A 1045 15.17 -63.16 29.14
N ILE A 1046 14.57 -62.04 29.51
CA ILE A 1046 14.32 -61.61 30.89
C ILE A 1046 12.83 -61.33 31.01
N GLY A 1047 12.10 -62.06 31.87
CA GLY A 1047 10.66 -61.84 32.08
C GLY A 1047 10.37 -60.49 32.76
N GLY A 1048 11.04 -60.22 33.89
CA GLY A 1048 10.87 -58.98 34.64
C GLY A 1048 11.76 -57.80 34.21
N THR A 1049 11.87 -56.81 35.10
CA THR A 1049 12.57 -55.53 34.87
C THR A 1049 14.09 -55.58 35.05
N THR A 1050 14.79 -54.61 34.47
CA THR A 1050 16.19 -54.29 34.75
C THR A 1050 16.37 -52.87 35.31
N THR A 1051 17.54 -52.58 35.90
CA THR A 1051 17.89 -51.21 36.31
C THR A 1051 18.14 -50.25 35.13
N PHE A 1052 18.05 -50.73 33.89
CA PHE A 1052 18.35 -49.98 32.67
C PHE A 1052 17.11 -49.61 31.85
N ASP A 1053 15.90 -49.87 32.33
CA ASP A 1053 14.70 -49.85 31.48
C ASP A 1053 14.26 -48.43 31.08
N ALA A 1054 14.50 -47.43 31.95
CA ALA A 1054 14.08 -46.05 31.68
C ALA A 1054 14.84 -45.43 30.48
N PHE A 1055 14.10 -44.82 29.55
CA PHE A 1055 14.63 -44.16 28.35
C PHE A 1055 15.52 -42.94 28.67
N ASN A 1056 16.82 -43.17 28.86
CA ASN A 1056 17.82 -42.11 29.05
C ASN A 1056 19.22 -42.53 28.58
N THR A 1057 20.07 -41.54 28.29
CA THR A 1057 21.43 -41.76 27.76
C THR A 1057 22.29 -42.71 28.60
N ALA A 1058 22.21 -42.65 29.94
CA ALA A 1058 23.04 -43.51 30.80
C ALA A 1058 22.65 -44.99 30.71
N ASN A 1059 21.34 -45.24 30.63
CA ASN A 1059 20.77 -46.58 30.44
C ASN A 1059 21.02 -47.13 29.03
N GLN A 1060 20.85 -46.29 27.99
CA GLN A 1060 21.18 -46.63 26.61
C GLN A 1060 22.65 -47.03 26.44
N ILE A 1061 23.58 -46.35 27.15
CA ILE A 1061 24.99 -46.75 27.23
C ILE A 1061 25.13 -48.13 27.89
N GLY A 1062 24.44 -48.39 29.01
CA GLY A 1062 24.47 -49.67 29.71
C GLY A 1062 24.02 -50.85 28.85
N LEU A 1063 22.83 -50.75 28.26
CA LEU A 1063 22.27 -51.76 27.35
C LEU A 1063 23.17 -51.99 26.14
N SER A 1064 23.73 -50.92 25.56
CA SER A 1064 24.70 -51.03 24.45
C SER A 1064 25.99 -51.74 24.83
N LYS A 1065 26.44 -51.64 26.08
CA LYS A 1065 27.63 -52.33 26.59
C LYS A 1065 27.34 -53.80 26.86
N ILE A 1066 26.13 -54.14 27.30
CA ILE A 1066 25.66 -55.53 27.45
C ILE A 1066 25.55 -56.18 26.06
N LEU A 1067 24.85 -55.55 25.11
CA LEU A 1067 24.73 -56.04 23.73
C LEU A 1067 26.11 -56.23 23.07
N ALA A 1068 27.03 -55.28 23.22
CA ALA A 1068 28.37 -55.38 22.63
C ALA A 1068 29.21 -56.57 23.16
N GLU A 1069 29.02 -57.01 24.41
CA GLU A 1069 29.65 -58.25 24.90
C GLU A 1069 28.91 -59.49 24.39
N TRP A 1070 27.58 -59.42 24.29
CA TRP A 1070 26.72 -60.52 23.81
C TRP A 1070 26.93 -60.84 22.32
N THR A 1071 27.04 -59.81 21.48
CA THR A 1071 27.38 -59.91 20.06
C THR A 1071 28.88 -60.12 19.80
N SER A 1072 29.71 -60.26 20.85
CA SER A 1072 31.15 -60.43 20.68
C SER A 1072 31.54 -61.82 20.15
N ASN A 1073 32.77 -61.92 19.65
CA ASN A 1073 33.37 -63.17 19.17
C ASN A 1073 33.76 -64.16 20.30
N ALA A 1074 33.46 -63.85 21.57
CA ALA A 1074 33.69 -64.79 22.67
C ALA A 1074 32.66 -65.93 22.65
N ASP A 1075 33.06 -67.11 23.14
CA ASP A 1075 32.14 -68.24 23.31
C ASP A 1075 31.04 -67.94 24.34
N TYR A 1076 29.91 -68.65 24.23
CA TYR A 1076 28.73 -68.48 25.07
C TYR A 1076 29.06 -68.46 26.57
N THR A 1077 29.86 -69.43 27.04
CA THR A 1077 30.25 -69.54 28.45
C THR A 1077 31.07 -68.33 28.92
N THR A 1078 31.95 -67.80 28.07
CA THR A 1078 32.72 -66.59 28.36
C THR A 1078 31.82 -65.36 28.45
N ARG A 1079 30.87 -65.18 27.53
CA ARG A 1079 29.92 -64.05 27.55
C ARG A 1079 29.04 -64.07 28.79
N VAL A 1080 28.42 -65.22 29.10
CA VAL A 1080 27.61 -65.45 30.30
C VAL A 1080 28.39 -65.10 31.58
N ASN A 1081 29.63 -65.60 31.73
CA ASN A 1081 30.44 -65.31 32.92
C ASN A 1081 30.76 -63.82 33.09
N ARG A 1082 31.11 -63.11 32.01
CA ARG A 1082 31.48 -61.68 32.05
C ARG A 1082 30.29 -60.79 32.34
N LEU A 1083 29.15 -61.04 31.69
CA LEU A 1083 27.89 -60.36 32.00
C LEU A 1083 27.39 -60.68 33.42
N GLY A 1084 27.64 -61.88 33.93
CA GLY A 1084 27.38 -62.24 35.33
C GLY A 1084 28.32 -61.59 36.37
N GLY A 1085 29.38 -60.89 35.93
CA GLY A 1085 30.30 -60.16 36.82
C GLY A 1085 31.71 -60.73 36.96
N ALA A 1086 32.14 -61.67 36.12
CA ALA A 1086 33.54 -62.05 36.02
C ALA A 1086 34.38 -60.92 35.38
N SER A 1087 35.68 -60.87 35.68
CA SER A 1087 36.57 -59.82 35.19
C SER A 1087 36.94 -59.99 33.70
N GLY A 1088 36.78 -58.91 32.93
CA GLY A 1088 37.07 -58.85 31.49
C GLY A 1088 35.79 -58.75 30.66
N GLY A 1089 35.93 -58.36 29.38
CA GLY A 1089 34.79 -58.08 28.50
C GLY A 1089 34.69 -56.61 28.09
N VAL A 1090 33.82 -56.31 27.13
CA VAL A 1090 33.50 -54.95 26.66
C VAL A 1090 32.29 -54.33 27.37
N ASN A 1091 31.60 -55.11 28.22
CA ASN A 1091 30.47 -54.67 29.05
C ASN A 1091 30.86 -53.74 30.22
N GLY A 1092 32.16 -53.59 30.53
CA GLY A 1092 32.64 -52.64 31.54
C GLY A 1092 32.13 -52.96 32.95
N SER A 1093 31.29 -52.09 33.52
CA SER A 1093 30.66 -52.25 34.84
C SER A 1093 29.18 -52.65 34.76
N TYR A 1094 28.66 -52.93 33.57
CA TYR A 1094 27.26 -53.30 33.35
C TYR A 1094 27.12 -54.83 33.39
N PHE A 1095 26.25 -55.32 34.27
CA PHE A 1095 26.13 -56.74 34.61
C PHE A 1095 24.67 -57.16 34.76
N LEU A 1096 24.38 -58.43 34.45
CA LEU A 1096 23.08 -59.07 34.60
C LEU A 1096 23.09 -59.94 35.86
N LYS A 1097 22.42 -59.49 36.92
CA LYS A 1097 22.43 -60.10 38.26
C LYS A 1097 21.07 -59.99 38.94
N ALA A 1098 20.41 -61.13 39.13
CA ALA A 1098 19.16 -61.25 39.89
C ALA A 1098 19.26 -60.58 41.27
N GLY A 1099 18.22 -59.82 41.64
CA GLY A 1099 18.12 -59.08 42.90
C GLY A 1099 19.08 -57.90 43.04
N THR A 1100 19.77 -57.46 41.99
CA THR A 1100 20.58 -56.22 42.02
C THR A 1100 20.49 -55.36 40.75
N THR A 1101 20.47 -55.98 39.56
CA THR A 1101 20.25 -55.27 38.28
C THR A 1101 19.09 -55.84 37.48
N LEU A 1102 18.54 -56.99 37.90
CA LEU A 1102 17.35 -57.64 37.37
C LEU A 1102 16.39 -57.93 38.53
N ASN A 1103 15.08 -57.76 38.32
CA ASN A 1103 14.06 -58.00 39.34
C ASN A 1103 12.88 -58.81 38.76
N ASP A 1104 12.37 -59.76 39.55
CA ASP A 1104 11.08 -60.42 39.34
C ASP A 1104 9.93 -59.41 39.55
N ASP A 1105 9.02 -59.30 38.58
CA ASP A 1105 7.87 -58.39 38.61
C ASP A 1105 6.66 -59.01 39.35
N ASN A 1106 6.58 -60.34 39.37
CA ASN A 1106 5.51 -61.22 39.87
C ASN A 1106 4.37 -61.57 38.90
N ALA A 1107 4.52 -61.30 37.60
CA ALA A 1107 3.68 -61.91 36.57
C ALA A 1107 4.11 -63.36 36.27
N LYS A 1108 3.87 -63.83 35.05
CA LYS A 1108 4.00 -65.25 34.66
C LYS A 1108 4.24 -65.40 33.16
N ASP A 1109 5.49 -65.43 32.77
CA ASP A 1109 5.84 -65.11 31.38
C ASP A 1109 6.05 -66.35 30.51
N SER A 1110 6.25 -66.12 29.21
CA SER A 1110 6.53 -67.15 28.21
C SER A 1110 7.78 -66.78 27.43
N LEU A 1111 8.93 -67.26 27.88
CA LEU A 1111 10.24 -67.03 27.27
C LEU A 1111 10.60 -68.22 26.37
N LEU A 1112 10.57 -68.03 25.06
CA LEU A 1112 10.87 -69.06 24.06
C LEU A 1112 12.15 -68.67 23.33
N GLY A 1113 13.27 -69.33 23.64
CA GLY A 1113 14.57 -69.01 23.05
C GLY A 1113 14.59 -69.25 21.55
N GLY A 1114 14.12 -70.43 21.11
CA GLY A 1114 14.22 -70.84 19.71
C GLY A 1114 15.46 -71.70 19.46
N ASP A 1115 16.35 -71.35 18.54
CA ASP A 1115 17.48 -72.18 18.08
C ASP A 1115 18.87 -71.50 18.24
N GLY A 1116 19.49 -71.74 19.40
CA GLY A 1116 20.96 -71.68 19.57
C GLY A 1116 21.42 -71.95 21.01
N GLN A 1117 22.02 -70.96 21.68
CA GLN A 1117 22.37 -71.03 23.10
C GLN A 1117 21.86 -69.80 23.86
N ASP A 1118 20.69 -69.93 24.47
CA ASP A 1118 19.98 -68.82 25.12
C ASP A 1118 20.27 -68.72 26.62
N TRP A 1119 19.98 -67.55 27.18
CA TRP A 1119 20.14 -67.26 28.60
C TRP A 1119 18.86 -66.63 29.17
N PHE A 1120 18.12 -67.46 29.89
CA PHE A 1120 16.85 -67.12 30.51
C PHE A 1120 17.03 -66.54 31.92
N PHE A 1121 16.28 -65.49 32.23
CA PHE A 1121 16.09 -64.96 33.57
C PHE A 1121 14.59 -64.98 33.87
N ALA A 1122 14.17 -65.91 34.73
CA ALA A 1122 12.77 -66.31 34.86
C ALA A 1122 12.41 -66.72 36.30
N LYS A 1123 11.18 -66.43 36.74
CA LYS A 1123 10.59 -66.86 38.00
C LYS A 1123 10.35 -68.37 38.00
N SER A 1124 11.22 -69.12 38.68
CA SER A 1124 11.23 -70.59 38.60
C SER A 1124 10.26 -71.33 39.53
N THR A 1125 9.56 -70.62 40.44
CA THR A 1125 8.64 -71.25 41.41
C THR A 1125 7.44 -70.35 41.77
N GLY A 1126 6.30 -70.98 42.06
CA GLY A 1126 5.07 -70.29 42.47
C GLY A 1126 3.86 -70.64 41.59
N ALA A 1127 2.72 -69.99 41.85
CA ALA A 1127 1.54 -70.10 40.98
C ALA A 1127 1.68 -69.27 39.69
N SER A 1128 2.61 -68.30 39.70
CA SER A 1128 2.96 -67.43 38.58
C SER A 1128 4.36 -67.77 38.02
N ALA A 1129 4.77 -69.04 38.08
CA ALA A 1129 6.07 -69.46 37.53
C ALA A 1129 6.06 -69.45 36.00
N ASP A 1130 7.13 -68.93 35.40
CA ASP A 1130 7.26 -68.70 33.97
C ASP A 1130 7.39 -70.00 33.18
N VAL A 1131 7.11 -69.90 31.88
CA VAL A 1131 7.27 -70.98 30.91
C VAL A 1131 8.51 -70.71 30.08
N THR A 1132 9.46 -71.65 30.09
CA THR A 1132 10.66 -71.62 29.24
C THR A 1132 10.76 -72.88 28.39
N ASP A 1133 11.14 -72.78 27.12
CA ASP A 1133 11.45 -73.94 26.24
C ASP A 1133 12.87 -74.52 26.45
N LYS A 1134 13.68 -73.82 27.25
CA LYS A 1134 15.04 -74.09 27.71
C LYS A 1134 15.58 -75.52 27.53
N LYS A 1135 16.55 -75.68 26.63
CA LYS A 1135 17.30 -76.91 26.34
C LYS A 1135 18.45 -77.15 27.34
N SER A 1136 19.14 -78.28 27.19
CA SER A 1136 20.15 -78.77 28.14
C SER A 1136 21.51 -78.05 28.05
N ASN A 1137 21.79 -77.37 26.94
CA ASN A 1137 23.00 -76.60 26.64
C ASN A 1137 22.86 -75.09 26.95
N GLU A 1138 21.77 -74.69 27.58
CA GLU A 1138 21.37 -73.31 27.84
C GLU A 1138 21.37 -73.00 29.34
N THR A 1139 21.38 -71.72 29.69
CA THR A 1139 21.48 -71.24 31.07
C THR A 1139 20.16 -70.62 31.50
N ALA A 1140 19.70 -70.93 32.71
CA ALA A 1140 18.54 -70.29 33.31
C ALA A 1140 18.89 -69.83 34.73
N MET A 1141 18.58 -68.58 35.03
CA MET A 1141 18.74 -67.95 36.34
C MET A 1141 17.36 -67.65 36.91
N THR A 1142 17.18 -67.85 38.21
CA THR A 1142 15.96 -67.42 38.91
C THR A 1142 16.08 -65.96 39.31
N LEU A 1143 15.06 -65.17 38.97
CA LEU A 1143 14.88 -63.78 39.42
C LEU A 1143 14.45 -63.73 40.90
#